data_AF-E2SJL0-F1
#
_entry.id   AF-E2SJL0-F1
#
_cell.length_a   1.000
_cell.length_b   1.000
_cell.length_c   1.000
_cell.angle_alpha   90.00
_cell.angle_beta   90.00
_cell.angle_gamma   90.00
#
_symmetry.space_group_name_H-M   'P 1'
#
loop_
_entity.id
_entity.type
_entity.pdbx_description
1 polymer ?
#
loop_
_entity_poly.entity_id
_entity_poly.type
_entity_poly.pdbx_seq_one_letter_code
_entity_poly.pdbx_strand_id
1 'polypeptide(L)'
;MDKKQQPKADRKKSGQGGGRIFRSIVIVFLALVLVGGVSVFFMLSTIVGSVDTDDLADKIVNREPSTIYAADGTKIYEWGGVSRENVTYQQIPQSTIDAFLAIEDSRYFSHNGFDLPRFISSALFNVKSGSFAQGGSTLTMQTIDNFIMKPEEDKAEKEGKTYSSLEKVERKIQEIYMSMSLEKDLSKEDIITKYLNEINFGDSARGIQKGAEYYFGKNVEDLNLAESAFLAGVINAPNSYNPYRGYDKDTKSNFYAYASERRNETLNLMLNHGYITETEYNLAKNTKLAFQLTGEKKKSSAGNEKYYDFAYEAVEEVKQLTGEDPALVPMKIYTSLDINAQNKANELSSGESIQFFDDSNFQIGFTVLNNQTGEIVAVSGGRGDVESKTYLNRFKEEKSTGSTIKPLLDYAPTFDKLGWATSRVMDDKQLSIPGWTVQNSDGNFYGKVSLERAISKSLNTIAVQSLQALIDSEGQDAMIQYLKDAGISEKVADNFNLQYAIGGADMMASTNQMAAAYAAFANGGYYIEPHMVTKVEYKDESRTFDNKPKKTRILSEQAAYMMSDLLYKAVNGKTKGENLMGSLGFGAYPVYGKTGTSDWGDLGVKYGIPVLAMKDEWMVNYTSEYTIATWSGFDTAKEGAYFTMDMLYKNIPGLINKSMLDTISSNAVRIQQPDGISSYGGGLIKTEWLSSAAKNNPMTEENANVTSSKLEAAISSAEGMNADDYTADSYAKLKEALDAARKVMQNSSATQEQIDAARSALESAMQGLVKKEETPKTDTSALSSALNSAQGYVDTTKYQSDKVAALQSAISSGNSVLANKESTQEQIDAATAAINTAVQNCISSPVQTTPPDTGTGGDTNNGTTTTPNPDGSQNTQGG
;
A
#
# COMPACT_ATOMS: atom_id res chain seq x y z
N MET A 1 25.99 -127.74 -39.81
CA MET A 1 24.65 -127.82 -40.41
C MET A 1 23.73 -126.86 -39.70
N ASP A 2 22.88 -126.21 -40.50
CA ASP A 2 21.54 -125.69 -40.21
C ASP A 2 21.26 -124.41 -39.41
N LYS A 3 20.40 -123.62 -40.08
CA LYS A 3 19.63 -122.43 -39.72
C LYS A 3 18.61 -122.73 -38.60
N LYS A 4 18.27 -121.71 -37.77
CA LYS A 4 16.90 -121.17 -37.64
C LYS A 4 16.73 -120.05 -36.59
N GLN A 5 16.03 -119.01 -37.06
CA GLN A 5 15.18 -118.01 -36.39
C GLN A 5 15.77 -116.99 -35.39
N GLN A 6 15.72 -115.72 -35.83
CA GLN A 6 16.00 -114.50 -35.07
C GLN A 6 14.82 -114.08 -34.15
N PRO A 7 15.09 -113.56 -32.94
CA PRO A 7 14.15 -112.76 -32.16
C PRO A 7 14.33 -111.24 -32.38
N LYS A 8 13.21 -110.52 -32.20
CA LYS A 8 13.05 -109.06 -32.29
C LYS A 8 13.89 -108.32 -31.23
N ALA A 9 14.53 -107.23 -31.61
CA ALA A 9 15.19 -106.30 -30.69
C ALA A 9 14.26 -105.12 -30.33
N ASP A 10 14.12 -104.86 -29.03
CA ASP A 10 13.36 -103.76 -28.45
C ASP A 10 13.95 -102.40 -28.81
N ARG A 11 13.08 -101.49 -29.29
CA ARG A 11 13.38 -100.06 -29.46
C ARG A 11 13.28 -99.34 -28.11
N LYS A 12 14.42 -98.94 -27.53
CA LYS A 12 14.45 -97.82 -26.56
C LYS A 12 14.41 -96.49 -27.32
N LYS A 13 13.32 -95.72 -27.13
CA LYS A 13 13.19 -94.32 -27.54
C LYS A 13 14.23 -93.46 -26.77
N SER A 14 15.20 -92.87 -27.48
CA SER A 14 15.96 -91.73 -26.96
C SER A 14 15.22 -90.44 -27.35
N GLY A 15 15.00 -89.57 -26.36
CA GLY A 15 14.11 -88.42 -26.46
C GLY A 15 14.60 -87.34 -27.43
N GLN A 16 13.93 -87.22 -28.57
CA GLN A 16 13.85 -85.99 -29.37
C GLN A 16 12.98 -84.95 -28.62
N GLY A 17 13.47 -84.42 -27.49
CA GLY A 17 12.74 -83.45 -26.66
C GLY A 17 13.39 -82.06 -26.59
N GLY A 18 14.73 -81.99 -26.53
CA GLY A 18 15.44 -80.73 -26.25
C GLY A 18 15.47 -79.71 -27.40
N GLY A 19 15.61 -80.16 -28.65
CA GLY A 19 15.77 -79.25 -29.80
C GLY A 19 14.49 -78.51 -30.23
N ARG A 20 13.31 -79.08 -29.96
CA ARG A 20 12.02 -78.42 -30.23
C ARG A 20 11.68 -77.39 -29.15
N ILE A 21 11.93 -77.71 -27.88
CA ILE A 21 11.69 -76.79 -26.76
C ILE A 21 12.63 -75.58 -26.86
N PHE A 22 13.92 -75.79 -27.16
CA PHE A 22 14.87 -74.70 -27.37
C PHE A 22 14.48 -73.78 -28.55
N ARG A 23 14.06 -74.35 -29.69
CA ARG A 23 13.57 -73.56 -30.83
C ARG A 23 12.30 -72.78 -30.49
N SER A 24 11.36 -73.36 -29.77
CA SER A 24 10.15 -72.65 -29.32
C SER A 24 10.49 -71.52 -28.34
N ILE A 25 11.45 -71.70 -27.43
CA ILE A 25 11.91 -70.63 -26.53
C ILE A 25 12.56 -69.49 -27.32
N VAL A 26 13.41 -69.81 -28.31
CA VAL A 26 14.03 -68.79 -29.17
C VAL A 26 13.00 -68.06 -30.03
N ILE A 27 12.00 -68.76 -30.58
CA ILE A 27 10.91 -68.15 -31.37
C ILE A 27 10.04 -67.25 -30.48
N VAL A 28 9.69 -67.70 -29.27
CA VAL A 28 8.94 -66.88 -28.31
C VAL A 28 9.75 -65.67 -27.87
N PHE A 29 11.06 -65.83 -27.64
CA PHE A 29 11.95 -64.72 -27.32
C PHE A 29 12.04 -63.71 -28.47
N LEU A 30 12.24 -64.16 -29.71
CA LEU A 30 12.27 -63.29 -30.89
C LEU A 30 10.91 -62.62 -31.14
N ALA A 31 9.80 -63.32 -30.91
CA ALA A 31 8.46 -62.76 -31.00
C ALA A 31 8.22 -61.70 -29.91
N LEU A 32 8.68 -61.93 -28.68
CA LEU A 32 8.62 -60.94 -27.60
C LEU A 32 9.51 -59.73 -27.88
N VAL A 33 10.70 -59.92 -28.46
CA VAL A 33 11.57 -58.81 -28.90
C VAL A 33 10.92 -58.03 -30.04
N LEU A 34 10.30 -58.71 -31.00
CA LEU A 34 9.63 -58.06 -32.13
C LEU A 34 8.37 -57.31 -31.68
N VAL A 35 7.51 -57.93 -30.88
CA VAL A 35 6.32 -57.29 -30.30
C VAL A 35 6.71 -56.14 -29.39
N GLY A 36 7.73 -56.33 -28.54
CA GLY A 36 8.29 -55.27 -27.70
C GLY A 36 8.83 -54.10 -28.54
N GLY A 37 9.57 -54.40 -29.62
CA GLY A 37 10.10 -53.39 -30.54
C GLY A 37 9.00 -52.63 -31.28
N VAL A 38 7.95 -53.31 -31.76
CA VAL A 38 6.80 -52.68 -32.40
C VAL A 38 6.03 -51.80 -31.42
N SER A 39 5.82 -52.26 -30.18
CA SER A 39 5.16 -51.46 -29.14
C SER A 39 5.97 -50.21 -28.77
N VAL A 40 7.29 -50.33 -28.63
CA VAL A 40 8.19 -49.18 -28.40
C VAL A 40 8.16 -48.22 -29.59
N PHE A 41 8.18 -48.73 -30.82
CA PHE A 41 8.09 -47.90 -32.02
C PHE A 41 6.77 -47.12 -32.11
N PHE A 42 5.63 -47.77 -31.85
CA PHE A 42 4.33 -47.11 -31.82
C PHE A 42 4.24 -46.07 -30.71
N MET A 43 4.74 -46.38 -29.51
CA MET A 43 4.82 -45.45 -28.40
C MET A 43 5.64 -44.21 -28.77
N LEU A 44 6.86 -44.39 -29.27
CA LEU A 44 7.71 -43.28 -29.72
C LEU A 44 7.06 -42.45 -30.83
N SER A 45 6.43 -43.10 -31.81
CA SER A 45 5.76 -42.40 -32.92
C SER A 45 4.56 -41.57 -32.44
N THR A 46 3.82 -42.07 -31.45
CA THR A 46 2.66 -41.37 -30.88
C THR A 46 3.11 -40.15 -30.08
N ILE A 47 4.14 -40.31 -29.25
CA ILE A 47 4.70 -39.20 -28.45
C ILE A 47 5.28 -38.14 -29.38
N VAL A 48 6.10 -38.53 -30.35
CA VAL A 48 6.71 -37.60 -31.32
C VAL A 48 5.66 -36.87 -32.13
N GLY A 49 4.61 -37.56 -32.59
CA GLY A 49 3.50 -36.94 -33.33
C GLY A 49 2.61 -36.01 -32.50
N SER A 50 2.75 -36.00 -31.17
CA SER A 50 2.01 -35.09 -30.27
C SER A 50 2.77 -33.80 -29.94
N VAL A 51 4.03 -33.69 -30.34
CA VAL A 51 4.89 -32.53 -30.06
C VAL A 51 4.76 -31.51 -31.19
N ASP A 52 4.39 -30.29 -30.83
CA ASP A 52 4.50 -29.14 -31.73
C ASP A 52 5.96 -28.65 -31.76
N THR A 53 6.62 -28.86 -32.89
CA THR A 53 7.99 -28.39 -33.14
C THR A 53 8.05 -27.10 -33.95
N ASP A 54 6.92 -26.54 -34.35
CA ASP A 54 6.90 -25.33 -35.16
C ASP A 54 7.37 -24.14 -34.30
N ASP A 55 8.15 -23.27 -34.93
CA ASP A 55 8.71 -22.04 -34.35
C ASP A 55 9.49 -22.25 -33.03
N LEU A 56 10.08 -23.44 -32.84
CA LEU A 56 10.91 -23.78 -31.67
C LEU A 56 12.02 -22.75 -31.44
N ALA A 57 12.67 -22.29 -32.50
CA ALA A 57 13.71 -21.27 -32.43
C ALA A 57 13.20 -19.91 -31.91
N ASP A 58 11.95 -19.54 -32.26
CA ASP A 58 11.30 -18.30 -31.84
C ASP A 58 10.76 -18.39 -30.40
N LYS A 59 10.32 -19.57 -29.98
CA LYS A 59 9.95 -19.87 -28.59
C LYS A 59 11.16 -19.76 -27.63
N ILE A 60 12.39 -19.85 -28.14
CA ILE A 60 13.66 -19.68 -27.40
C ILE A 60 14.24 -18.25 -27.65
N VAL A 61 13.37 -17.25 -27.85
CA VAL A 61 13.78 -15.84 -27.97
C VAL A 61 13.69 -15.12 -26.63
N ASN A 62 14.68 -14.26 -26.43
CA ASN A 62 14.90 -13.39 -25.27
C ASN A 62 13.61 -12.79 -24.69
N ARG A 63 13.20 -13.26 -23.52
CA ARG A 63 12.02 -12.72 -22.82
C ARG A 63 12.31 -11.28 -22.41
N GLU A 64 11.50 -10.32 -22.87
CA GLU A 64 11.64 -8.91 -22.45
C GLU A 64 11.51 -8.78 -20.93
N PRO A 65 12.19 -7.83 -20.26
CA PRO A 65 11.94 -7.56 -18.85
C PRO A 65 10.47 -7.18 -18.61
N SER A 66 9.95 -7.53 -17.45
CA SER A 66 8.74 -6.92 -16.94
C SER A 66 8.96 -5.44 -16.68
N THR A 67 7.96 -4.60 -16.93
CA THR A 67 8.04 -3.16 -16.75
C THR A 67 7.10 -2.74 -15.64
N ILE A 68 7.59 -2.02 -14.64
CA ILE A 68 6.81 -1.54 -13.50
C ILE A 68 6.56 -0.04 -13.66
N TYR A 69 5.29 0.35 -13.53
CA TYR A 69 4.79 1.71 -13.70
C TYR A 69 4.23 2.23 -12.39
N ALA A 70 4.54 3.50 -12.07
CA ALA A 70 3.88 4.26 -11.00
C ALA A 70 2.43 4.61 -11.35
N ALA A 71 1.72 5.21 -10.39
CA ALA A 71 0.31 5.57 -10.53
C ALA A 71 0.05 6.56 -11.69
N ASP A 72 1.03 7.43 -12.02
CA ASP A 72 0.95 8.38 -13.14
C ASP A 72 1.36 7.78 -14.50
N GLY A 73 1.67 6.48 -14.55
CA GLY A 73 2.15 5.79 -15.74
C GLY A 73 3.65 5.93 -16.01
N THR A 74 4.41 6.59 -15.12
CA THR A 74 5.87 6.68 -15.22
C THR A 74 6.49 5.30 -15.03
N LYS A 75 7.35 4.86 -15.95
CA LYS A 75 8.17 3.65 -15.76
C LYS A 75 9.16 3.88 -14.60
N ILE A 76 9.05 3.09 -13.54
CA ILE A 76 9.90 3.20 -12.34
C ILE A 76 10.94 2.10 -12.25
N TYR A 77 10.71 0.95 -12.87
CA TYR A 77 11.61 -0.20 -12.77
C TYR A 77 11.45 -1.17 -13.96
N GLU A 78 12.53 -1.89 -14.28
CA GLU A 78 12.50 -3.05 -15.18
C GLU A 78 12.93 -4.29 -14.40
N TRP A 79 12.02 -5.26 -14.29
CA TRP A 79 12.20 -6.46 -13.49
C TRP A 79 12.46 -7.67 -14.38
N GLY A 80 13.32 -8.60 -13.96
CA GLY A 80 13.58 -9.82 -14.73
C GLY A 80 14.53 -9.68 -15.91
N GLY A 81 14.93 -8.46 -16.22
CA GLY A 81 15.95 -8.17 -17.20
C GLY A 81 16.74 -6.97 -16.73
N VAL A 82 17.82 -7.23 -16.01
CA VAL A 82 18.90 -6.27 -15.88
C VAL A 82 19.36 -5.99 -17.30
N SER A 83 19.13 -4.77 -17.82
CA SER A 83 19.71 -4.20 -19.05
C SER A 83 20.56 -5.21 -19.82
N ARG A 84 19.92 -6.04 -20.66
CA ARG A 84 20.55 -7.21 -21.28
C ARG A 84 21.59 -6.73 -22.29
N GLU A 85 22.85 -6.65 -21.87
CA GLU A 85 23.97 -6.78 -22.80
C GLU A 85 24.06 -8.26 -23.16
N ASN A 86 23.16 -8.73 -24.04
CA ASN A 86 23.31 -10.04 -24.66
C ASN A 86 24.65 -10.07 -25.38
N VAL A 87 25.42 -11.11 -25.11
CA VAL A 87 26.71 -11.30 -25.77
C VAL A 87 26.52 -12.20 -26.98
N THR A 88 27.22 -11.87 -28.05
CA THR A 88 27.34 -12.72 -29.23
C THR A 88 28.29 -13.88 -28.94
N TYR A 89 28.20 -14.96 -29.71
CA TYR A 89 29.12 -16.10 -29.56
C TYR A 89 30.59 -15.66 -29.60
N GLN A 90 30.92 -14.70 -30.46
CA GLN A 90 32.29 -14.20 -30.66
C GLN A 90 32.83 -13.38 -29.48
N GLN A 91 31.95 -12.83 -28.64
CA GLN A 91 32.37 -12.11 -27.43
C GLN A 91 32.69 -13.06 -26.27
N ILE A 92 32.23 -14.31 -26.33
CA ILE A 92 32.46 -15.29 -25.26
C ILE A 92 33.84 -15.94 -25.47
N PRO A 93 34.76 -15.85 -24.50
CA PRO A 93 36.07 -16.47 -24.63
C PRO A 93 35.95 -17.98 -24.87
N GLN A 94 36.82 -18.54 -25.71
CA GLN A 94 36.80 -19.98 -25.99
C GLN A 94 36.96 -20.81 -24.70
N SER A 95 37.76 -20.35 -23.74
CA SER A 95 37.89 -21.01 -22.43
C SER A 95 36.57 -21.07 -21.64
N THR A 96 35.67 -20.11 -21.83
CA THR A 96 34.33 -20.11 -21.24
C THR A 96 33.45 -21.13 -21.93
N ILE A 97 33.38 -21.12 -23.27
CA ILE A 97 32.66 -22.14 -24.04
C ILE A 97 33.13 -23.55 -23.63
N ASP A 98 34.44 -23.79 -23.66
CA ASP A 98 35.05 -25.07 -23.31
C ASP A 98 34.75 -25.51 -21.88
N ALA A 99 34.67 -24.57 -20.92
CA ALA A 99 34.31 -24.89 -19.54
C ALA A 99 32.87 -25.40 -19.41
N PHE A 100 31.92 -24.74 -20.07
CA PHE A 100 30.52 -25.19 -20.11
C PHE A 100 30.40 -26.52 -20.84
N LEU A 101 31.09 -26.71 -21.97
CA LEU A 101 31.09 -27.98 -22.67
C LEU A 101 31.71 -29.10 -21.82
N ALA A 102 32.83 -28.86 -21.14
CA ALA A 102 33.48 -29.88 -20.33
C ALA A 102 32.58 -30.43 -19.21
N ILE A 103 31.79 -29.57 -18.57
CA ILE A 103 30.92 -29.97 -17.45
C ILE A 103 29.52 -30.39 -17.88
N GLU A 104 28.93 -29.72 -18.86
CA GLU A 104 27.56 -29.97 -19.30
C GLU A 104 27.48 -30.93 -20.48
N ASP A 105 28.39 -30.84 -21.46
CA ASP A 105 28.29 -31.60 -22.73
C ASP A 105 29.58 -31.64 -23.58
N SER A 106 30.54 -32.49 -23.20
CA SER A 106 31.88 -32.49 -23.81
C SER A 106 31.93 -33.00 -25.25
N ARG A 107 30.83 -33.58 -25.76
CA ARG A 107 30.66 -34.00 -27.15
C ARG A 107 29.64 -33.16 -27.90
N TYR A 108 29.31 -31.97 -27.38
CA TYR A 108 28.29 -31.09 -27.92
C TYR A 108 28.31 -30.95 -29.45
N PHE A 109 29.48 -30.63 -30.02
CA PHE A 109 29.61 -30.46 -31.48
C PHE A 109 29.59 -31.76 -32.29
N SER A 110 29.56 -32.93 -31.65
CA SER A 110 29.61 -34.25 -32.30
C SER A 110 28.26 -34.96 -32.41
N HIS A 111 27.21 -34.47 -31.74
CA HIS A 111 25.87 -35.07 -31.78
C HIS A 111 24.81 -34.06 -32.25
N ASN A 112 23.61 -34.55 -32.60
CA ASN A 112 22.51 -33.74 -33.13
C ASN A 112 21.40 -33.60 -32.07
N GLY A 113 21.60 -32.80 -31.04
CA GLY A 113 20.62 -32.55 -29.97
C GLY A 113 20.53 -33.64 -28.91
N PHE A 114 20.86 -34.90 -29.23
CA PHE A 114 20.82 -36.02 -28.31
C PHE A 114 22.07 -36.91 -28.42
N ASP A 115 22.69 -37.20 -27.28
CA ASP A 115 23.86 -38.07 -27.18
C ASP A 115 23.48 -39.46 -26.64
N LEU A 116 23.19 -40.38 -27.55
CA LEU A 116 22.76 -41.75 -27.21
C LEU A 116 23.80 -42.53 -26.39
N PRO A 117 25.11 -42.59 -26.76
CA PRO A 117 26.10 -43.27 -25.93
C PRO A 117 26.21 -42.69 -24.52
N ARG A 118 26.11 -41.37 -24.35
CA ARG A 118 26.12 -40.73 -23.03
C ARG A 118 24.87 -41.12 -22.24
N PHE A 119 23.69 -41.01 -22.85
CA PHE A 119 22.42 -41.36 -22.23
C PHE A 119 22.39 -42.81 -21.72
N ILE A 120 22.83 -43.77 -22.55
CA ILE A 120 22.93 -45.18 -22.16
C ILE A 120 23.95 -45.37 -21.02
N SER A 121 25.11 -44.73 -21.12
CA SER A 121 26.17 -44.85 -20.10
C SER A 121 25.71 -44.32 -18.74
N SER A 122 25.03 -43.18 -18.72
CA SER A 122 24.44 -42.61 -17.51
C SER A 122 23.33 -43.50 -16.93
N ALA A 123 22.46 -44.06 -17.77
CA ALA A 123 21.41 -44.98 -17.33
C ALA A 123 21.99 -46.25 -16.66
N LEU A 124 23.01 -46.86 -17.27
CA LEU A 124 23.70 -48.03 -16.71
C LEU A 124 24.41 -47.70 -15.39
N PHE A 125 25.02 -46.50 -15.29
CA PHE A 125 25.66 -46.05 -14.07
C PHE A 125 24.64 -45.87 -12.93
N ASN A 126 23.51 -45.22 -13.19
CA ASN A 126 22.44 -44.97 -12.20
C ASN A 126 21.81 -46.27 -11.68
N VAL A 127 21.62 -47.26 -12.54
CA VAL A 127 21.14 -48.59 -12.13
C VAL A 127 22.16 -49.27 -11.21
N LYS A 128 23.46 -49.07 -11.44
CA LYS A 128 24.54 -49.67 -10.66
C LYS A 128 24.81 -48.94 -9.33
N SER A 129 24.64 -47.62 -9.29
CA SER A 129 24.91 -46.79 -8.10
C SER A 129 23.74 -46.72 -7.13
N GLY A 130 22.52 -47.09 -7.55
CA GLY A 130 21.31 -46.97 -6.74
C GLY A 130 20.88 -45.51 -6.48
N SER A 131 21.50 -44.54 -7.15
CA SER A 131 21.13 -43.13 -7.10
C SER A 131 20.62 -42.66 -8.46
N PHE A 132 19.54 -41.88 -8.47
CA PHE A 132 19.03 -41.20 -9.66
C PHE A 132 19.82 -39.90 -9.89
N ALA A 133 21.13 -40.00 -10.13
CA ALA A 133 21.94 -38.83 -10.47
C ALA A 133 21.72 -38.45 -11.95
N GLN A 134 21.16 -37.27 -12.22
CA GLN A 134 21.05 -36.72 -13.58
C GLN A 134 22.46 -36.54 -14.19
N GLY A 135 22.67 -37.04 -15.41
CA GLY A 135 23.94 -36.84 -16.13
C GLY A 135 23.91 -37.16 -17.63
N GLY A 136 22.74 -37.54 -18.17
CA GLY A 136 22.59 -37.96 -19.57
C GLY A 136 22.05 -36.90 -20.53
N SER A 137 21.64 -35.72 -20.04
CA SER A 137 21.11 -34.64 -20.90
C SER A 137 22.24 -33.90 -21.64
N THR A 138 21.99 -33.49 -22.87
CA THR A 138 22.85 -32.59 -23.66
C THR A 138 22.58 -31.12 -23.33
N LEU A 139 23.43 -30.20 -23.79
CA LEU A 139 23.20 -28.76 -23.59
C LEU A 139 21.94 -28.27 -24.33
N THR A 140 21.66 -28.84 -25.50
CA THR A 140 20.42 -28.56 -26.26
C THR A 140 19.18 -29.05 -25.52
N MET A 141 19.26 -30.23 -24.91
CA MET A 141 18.20 -30.76 -24.03
C MET A 141 17.94 -29.86 -22.84
N GLN A 142 18.99 -29.37 -22.19
CA GLN A 142 18.85 -28.41 -21.09
C GLN A 142 18.26 -27.07 -21.56
N THR A 143 18.56 -26.64 -22.78
CA THR A 143 17.98 -25.45 -23.39
C THR A 143 16.46 -25.62 -23.57
N ILE A 144 16.01 -26.73 -24.17
CA ILE A 144 14.59 -27.05 -24.31
C ILE A 144 13.89 -27.17 -22.94
N ASP A 145 14.51 -27.90 -22.02
CA ASP A 145 13.98 -28.13 -20.68
C ASP A 145 13.75 -26.80 -19.94
N ASN A 146 14.75 -25.91 -19.95
CA ASN A 146 14.69 -24.65 -19.22
C ASN A 146 13.73 -23.63 -19.85
N PHE A 147 13.65 -23.52 -21.18
CA PHE A 147 12.94 -22.43 -21.84
C PHE A 147 11.52 -22.78 -22.29
N ILE A 148 11.21 -24.07 -22.46
CA ILE A 148 9.92 -24.54 -22.97
C ILE A 148 9.26 -25.46 -21.95
N MET A 149 9.92 -26.56 -21.59
CA MET A 149 9.23 -27.66 -20.87
C MET A 149 8.96 -27.35 -19.40
N LYS A 150 9.93 -26.82 -18.64
CA LYS A 150 9.73 -26.45 -17.22
C LYS A 150 8.63 -25.40 -17.04
N PRO A 151 8.58 -24.31 -17.83
CA PRO A 151 7.45 -23.38 -17.78
C PRO A 151 6.08 -24.05 -17.97
N GLU A 152 5.98 -25.04 -18.88
CA GLU A 152 4.75 -25.80 -19.08
C GLU A 152 4.44 -26.76 -17.91
N GLU A 153 5.46 -27.36 -17.29
CA GLU A 153 5.30 -28.19 -16.08
C GLU A 153 4.79 -27.38 -14.92
N ASP A 154 5.48 -26.27 -14.60
CA ASP A 154 5.16 -25.41 -13.48
C ASP A 154 3.73 -24.90 -13.60
N LYS A 155 3.30 -24.55 -14.82
CA LYS A 155 1.92 -24.17 -15.10
C LYS A 155 0.94 -25.31 -14.81
N ALA A 156 1.21 -26.50 -15.34
CA ALA A 156 0.33 -27.66 -15.15
C ALA A 156 0.24 -28.09 -13.67
N GLU A 157 1.35 -28.04 -12.93
CA GLU A 157 1.38 -28.36 -11.50
C GLU A 157 0.56 -27.36 -10.68
N LYS A 158 0.65 -26.06 -10.99
CA LYS A 158 -0.20 -25.01 -10.38
C LYS A 158 -1.68 -25.23 -10.67
N GLU A 159 -2.02 -25.81 -11.83
CA GLU A 159 -3.37 -26.21 -12.21
C GLU A 159 -3.81 -27.55 -11.56
N GLY A 160 -3.00 -28.12 -10.67
CA GLY A 160 -3.29 -29.34 -9.92
C GLY A 160 -3.00 -30.64 -10.68
N LYS A 161 -2.28 -30.58 -11.81
CA LYS A 161 -1.87 -31.76 -12.57
C LYS A 161 -0.58 -32.34 -12.00
N THR A 162 -0.62 -33.63 -11.68
CA THR A 162 0.60 -34.38 -11.30
C THR A 162 0.93 -35.40 -12.38
N TYR A 163 2.13 -35.31 -12.95
CA TYR A 163 2.59 -36.28 -13.95
C TYR A 163 2.93 -37.62 -13.31
N SER A 164 2.31 -38.68 -13.82
CA SER A 164 2.65 -40.07 -13.50
C SER A 164 4.06 -40.44 -13.97
N SER A 165 4.61 -41.54 -13.48
CA SER A 165 5.92 -42.03 -13.92
C SER A 165 6.00 -42.31 -15.43
N LEU A 166 4.88 -42.67 -16.05
CA LEU A 166 4.82 -42.89 -17.50
C LEU A 166 4.85 -41.56 -18.26
N GLU A 167 4.05 -40.58 -17.84
CA GLU A 167 4.05 -39.24 -18.46
C GLU A 167 5.41 -38.55 -18.31
N LYS A 168 6.13 -38.76 -17.19
CA LYS A 168 7.50 -38.24 -17.04
C LYS A 168 8.48 -38.86 -18.05
N VAL A 169 8.30 -40.12 -18.41
CA VAL A 169 9.09 -40.77 -19.48
C VAL A 169 8.69 -40.22 -20.84
N GLU A 170 7.40 -40.03 -21.11
CA GLU A 170 6.91 -39.42 -22.35
C GLU A 170 7.49 -38.03 -22.54
N ARG A 171 7.44 -37.19 -21.51
CA ARG A 171 8.02 -35.83 -21.55
C ARG A 171 9.52 -35.85 -21.80
N LYS A 172 10.26 -36.81 -21.22
CA LYS A 172 11.69 -36.96 -21.54
C LYS A 172 11.94 -37.32 -23.01
N ILE A 173 11.05 -38.10 -23.62
CA ILE A 173 11.10 -38.40 -25.06
C ILE A 173 10.77 -37.15 -25.89
N GLN A 174 9.80 -36.33 -25.45
CA GLN A 174 9.47 -35.05 -26.09
C GLN A 174 10.67 -34.07 -26.03
N GLU A 175 11.34 -33.96 -24.88
CA GLU A 175 12.56 -33.15 -24.69
C GLU A 175 13.66 -33.55 -25.69
N ILE A 176 13.90 -34.86 -25.84
CA ILE A 176 14.88 -35.41 -26.79
C ILE A 176 14.48 -35.03 -28.23
N TYR A 177 13.23 -35.24 -28.61
CA TYR A 177 12.75 -34.96 -29.96
C TYR A 177 12.79 -33.47 -30.30
N MET A 178 12.38 -32.59 -29.38
CA MET A 178 12.47 -31.14 -29.54
C MET A 178 13.92 -30.69 -29.67
N SER A 179 14.84 -31.29 -28.90
CA SER A 179 16.27 -30.95 -28.96
C SER A 179 16.88 -31.32 -30.31
N MET A 180 16.54 -32.51 -30.84
CA MET A 180 16.94 -32.93 -32.19
C MET A 180 16.32 -32.06 -33.29
N SER A 181 15.14 -31.48 -33.03
CA SER A 181 14.45 -30.59 -33.98
C SER A 181 15.03 -29.18 -33.95
N LEU A 182 15.30 -28.64 -32.76
CA LEU A 182 15.89 -27.31 -32.57
C LEU A 182 17.24 -27.16 -33.30
N GLU A 183 18.08 -28.21 -33.29
CA GLU A 183 19.37 -28.19 -34.00
C GLU A 183 19.26 -28.29 -35.53
N LYS A 184 18.06 -28.49 -36.08
CA LYS A 184 17.83 -28.31 -37.52
C LYS A 184 17.63 -26.84 -37.88
N ASP A 185 17.12 -26.06 -36.93
CA ASP A 185 16.71 -24.66 -37.15
C ASP A 185 17.77 -23.67 -36.65
N LEU A 186 18.51 -24.03 -35.60
CA LEU A 186 19.57 -23.21 -35.00
C LEU A 186 20.93 -23.89 -35.08
N SER A 187 21.98 -23.08 -35.26
CA SER A 187 23.35 -23.59 -35.19
C SER A 187 23.73 -23.93 -33.74
N LYS A 188 24.75 -24.79 -33.58
CA LYS A 188 25.33 -25.11 -32.27
C LYS A 188 25.80 -23.87 -31.51
N GLU A 189 26.32 -22.88 -32.23
CA GLU A 189 26.78 -21.61 -31.67
C GLU A 189 25.59 -20.79 -31.17
N ASP A 190 24.50 -20.71 -31.94
CA ASP A 190 23.29 -20.00 -31.53
C ASP A 190 22.66 -20.60 -30.27
N ILE A 191 22.58 -21.93 -30.20
CA ILE A 191 21.97 -22.64 -29.06
C ILE A 191 22.78 -22.40 -27.79
N ILE A 192 24.11 -22.54 -27.82
CA ILE A 192 24.93 -22.31 -26.63
C ILE A 192 24.94 -20.82 -26.24
N THR A 193 24.93 -19.90 -27.20
CA THR A 193 24.82 -18.46 -26.89
C THR A 193 23.47 -18.12 -26.26
N LYS A 194 22.36 -18.66 -26.77
CA LYS A 194 21.03 -18.49 -26.16
C LYS A 194 20.99 -19.07 -24.75
N TYR A 195 21.52 -20.27 -24.56
CA TYR A 195 21.64 -20.91 -23.24
C TYR A 195 22.41 -20.02 -22.25
N LEU A 196 23.60 -19.54 -22.66
CA LEU A 196 24.47 -18.73 -21.81
C LEU A 196 23.91 -17.34 -21.51
N ASN A 197 23.15 -16.72 -22.42
CA ASN A 197 22.53 -15.42 -22.20
C ASN A 197 21.33 -15.47 -21.25
N GLU A 198 20.81 -16.65 -20.93
CA GLU A 198 19.59 -16.79 -20.13
C GLU A 198 19.78 -17.58 -18.83
N ILE A 199 20.80 -18.44 -18.75
CA ILE A 199 21.00 -19.31 -17.59
C ILE A 199 21.20 -18.50 -16.30
N ASN A 200 20.71 -19.05 -15.19
CA ASN A 200 20.78 -18.43 -13.88
C ASN A 200 22.13 -18.71 -13.21
N PHE A 201 22.92 -17.65 -12.98
CA PHE A 201 24.19 -17.72 -12.28
C PHE A 201 24.08 -17.53 -10.76
N GLY A 202 22.91 -17.16 -10.24
CA GLY A 202 22.61 -16.96 -8.82
C GLY A 202 22.17 -15.53 -8.52
N ASP A 203 21.41 -15.35 -7.41
CA ASP A 203 20.87 -14.03 -7.02
C ASP A 203 20.08 -13.40 -8.19
N SER A 204 20.38 -12.15 -8.57
CA SER A 204 19.83 -11.47 -9.75
C SER A 204 20.67 -11.61 -11.04
N ALA A 205 21.76 -12.40 -11.03
CA ALA A 205 22.62 -12.59 -12.20
C ALA A 205 22.02 -13.62 -13.18
N ARG A 206 21.34 -13.12 -14.22
CA ARG A 206 20.83 -13.92 -15.35
C ARG A 206 21.62 -13.58 -16.61
N GLY A 207 22.14 -14.61 -17.27
CA GLY A 207 23.01 -14.46 -18.43
C GLY A 207 24.50 -14.29 -18.09
N ILE A 208 25.36 -14.79 -18.97
CA ILE A 208 26.81 -14.93 -18.73
C ILE A 208 27.52 -13.59 -18.50
N GLN A 209 27.10 -12.53 -19.19
CA GLN A 209 27.63 -11.17 -18.98
C GLN A 209 27.33 -10.69 -17.55
N LYS A 210 26.09 -10.87 -17.07
CA LYS A 210 25.75 -10.52 -15.68
C LYS A 210 26.39 -11.44 -14.66
N GLY A 211 26.62 -12.72 -14.99
CA GLY A 211 27.43 -13.62 -14.17
C GLY A 211 28.87 -13.11 -14.02
N ALA A 212 29.50 -12.70 -15.12
CA ALA A 212 30.85 -12.13 -15.13
C ALA A 212 30.93 -10.82 -14.32
N GLU A 213 29.97 -9.91 -14.50
CA GLU A 213 29.88 -8.67 -13.74
C GLU A 213 29.64 -8.93 -12.25
N TYR A 214 28.70 -9.82 -11.91
CA TYR A 214 28.31 -10.13 -10.53
C TYR A 214 29.48 -10.75 -9.75
N TYR A 215 30.12 -11.76 -10.31
CA TYR A 215 31.19 -12.47 -9.60
C TYR A 215 32.54 -11.77 -9.71
N PHE A 216 32.87 -11.16 -10.85
CA PHE A 216 34.23 -10.70 -11.14
C PHE A 216 34.32 -9.22 -11.52
N GLY A 217 33.19 -8.54 -11.76
CA GLY A 217 33.18 -7.12 -12.12
C GLY A 217 33.83 -6.87 -13.47
N LYS A 218 33.72 -7.86 -14.36
CA LYS A 218 34.33 -7.91 -15.69
C LYS A 218 33.28 -8.10 -16.76
N ASN A 219 33.60 -7.69 -17.98
CA ASN A 219 32.88 -8.15 -19.15
C ASN A 219 33.20 -9.62 -19.41
N VAL A 220 32.29 -10.34 -20.07
CA VAL A 220 32.48 -11.75 -20.40
C VAL A 220 33.76 -11.98 -21.21
N GLU A 221 34.12 -11.04 -22.07
CA GLU A 221 35.30 -11.10 -22.95
C GLU A 221 36.64 -11.07 -22.18
N ASP A 222 36.62 -10.59 -20.93
CA ASP A 222 37.80 -10.46 -20.06
C ASP A 222 37.97 -11.64 -19.08
N LEU A 223 37.14 -12.68 -19.18
CA LEU A 223 37.20 -13.84 -18.30
C LEU A 223 38.44 -14.68 -18.57
N ASN A 224 39.16 -15.04 -17.49
CA ASN A 224 40.23 -16.03 -17.57
C ASN A 224 39.71 -17.47 -17.34
N LEU A 225 40.58 -18.46 -17.58
CA LEU A 225 40.24 -19.88 -17.46
C LEU A 225 39.63 -20.28 -16.10
N ALA A 226 40.15 -19.74 -14.99
CA ALA A 226 39.64 -20.09 -13.66
C ALA A 226 38.27 -19.45 -13.37
N GLU A 227 38.02 -18.25 -13.90
CA GLU A 227 36.72 -17.56 -13.83
C GLU A 227 35.67 -18.25 -14.72
N SER A 228 36.07 -18.64 -15.94
CA SER A 228 35.29 -19.45 -16.87
C SER A 228 34.84 -20.77 -16.24
N ALA A 229 35.77 -21.53 -15.64
CA ALA A 229 35.48 -22.78 -14.96
C ALA A 229 34.58 -22.58 -13.72
N PHE A 230 34.67 -21.43 -13.06
CA PHE A 230 33.77 -21.11 -11.95
C PHE A 230 32.34 -20.87 -12.44
N LEU A 231 32.17 -20.04 -13.48
CA LEU A 231 30.84 -19.73 -14.03
C LEU A 231 30.16 -20.97 -14.62
N ALA A 232 30.90 -21.85 -15.28
CA ALA A 232 30.37 -23.13 -15.75
C ALA A 232 29.99 -24.06 -14.57
N GLY A 233 30.72 -24.02 -13.46
CA GLY A 233 30.44 -24.85 -12.30
C GLY A 233 29.25 -24.38 -11.45
N VAL A 234 29.05 -23.05 -11.32
CA VAL A 234 28.08 -22.45 -10.38
C VAL A 234 26.63 -22.72 -10.79
N ILE A 235 26.35 -22.81 -12.10
CA ILE A 235 24.98 -22.95 -12.64
C ILE A 235 24.27 -24.24 -12.20
N ASN A 236 25.02 -25.27 -11.79
CA ASN A 236 24.44 -26.54 -11.34
C ASN A 236 23.66 -26.40 -10.02
N ALA A 237 24.13 -25.54 -9.11
CA ALA A 237 23.44 -25.20 -7.88
C ALA A 237 23.78 -23.76 -7.47
N PRO A 238 23.20 -22.74 -8.14
CA PRO A 238 23.63 -21.36 -8.01
C PRO A 238 23.62 -20.86 -6.56
N ASN A 239 22.64 -21.30 -5.77
CA ASN A 239 22.54 -20.93 -4.35
C ASN A 239 23.56 -21.64 -3.45
N SER A 240 23.95 -22.87 -3.76
CA SER A 240 24.88 -23.69 -2.95
C SER A 240 26.34 -23.44 -3.31
N TYR A 241 26.58 -22.95 -4.52
CA TYR A 241 27.91 -22.61 -5.03
C TYR A 241 28.14 -21.10 -5.10
N ASN A 242 27.25 -20.26 -4.54
CA ASN A 242 27.49 -18.82 -4.44
C ASN A 242 28.43 -18.50 -3.26
N PRO A 243 29.70 -18.11 -3.50
CA PRO A 243 30.65 -17.80 -2.44
C PRO A 243 30.26 -16.60 -1.57
N TYR A 244 29.40 -15.69 -2.06
CA TYR A 244 28.95 -14.51 -1.29
C TYR A 244 28.02 -14.85 -0.12
N ARG A 245 27.52 -16.10 -0.04
CA ARG A 245 26.78 -16.57 1.14
C ARG A 245 27.67 -16.85 2.36
N GLY A 246 28.99 -16.88 2.16
CA GLY A 246 29.96 -16.98 3.25
C GLY A 246 29.91 -18.32 3.99
N TYR A 247 29.94 -18.24 5.33
CA TYR A 247 29.84 -19.40 6.22
C TYR A 247 28.55 -19.32 7.03
N ASP A 248 27.72 -20.33 6.90
CA ASP A 248 26.51 -20.49 7.70
C ASP A 248 26.84 -21.32 8.95
N LYS A 249 26.66 -20.71 10.12
CA LYS A 249 26.99 -21.32 11.42
C LYS A 249 26.01 -22.40 11.84
N ASP A 250 24.75 -22.30 11.42
CA ASP A 250 23.69 -23.21 11.82
C ASP A 250 23.78 -24.51 11.02
N THR A 251 24.00 -24.38 9.70
CA THR A 251 24.18 -25.54 8.80
C THR A 251 25.62 -26.03 8.71
N LYS A 252 26.58 -25.26 9.25
CA LYS A 252 28.04 -25.46 9.10
C LYS A 252 28.50 -25.47 7.63
N SER A 253 27.71 -24.88 6.73
CA SER A 253 27.99 -24.83 5.30
C SER A 253 29.04 -23.76 5.00
N ASN A 254 30.07 -24.13 4.23
CA ASN A 254 31.08 -23.20 3.73
C ASN A 254 30.90 -23.01 2.22
N PHE A 255 30.09 -22.03 1.85
CA PHE A 255 29.73 -21.80 0.44
C PHE A 255 30.94 -21.40 -0.41
N TYR A 256 31.93 -20.72 0.17
CA TYR A 256 33.18 -20.43 -0.53
C TYR A 256 34.00 -21.69 -0.85
N ALA A 257 34.08 -22.63 0.09
CA ALA A 257 34.75 -23.91 -0.14
C ALA A 257 34.02 -24.74 -1.19
N TYR A 258 32.69 -24.83 -1.10
CA TYR A 258 31.87 -25.55 -2.10
C TYR A 258 32.05 -24.97 -3.50
N ALA A 259 32.06 -23.65 -3.63
CA ALA A 259 32.26 -22.99 -4.91
C ALA A 259 33.68 -23.24 -5.48
N SER A 260 34.71 -23.21 -4.62
CA SER A 260 36.10 -23.49 -5.00
C SER A 260 36.30 -24.94 -5.45
N GLU A 261 35.69 -25.89 -4.73
CA GLU A 261 35.70 -27.31 -5.08
C GLU A 261 35.01 -27.56 -6.41
N ARG A 262 33.83 -26.96 -6.62
CA ARG A 262 33.06 -27.10 -7.85
C ARG A 262 33.79 -26.52 -9.07
N ARG A 263 34.42 -25.35 -8.94
CA ARG A 263 35.31 -24.81 -9.98
C ARG A 263 36.46 -25.78 -10.29
N ASN A 264 37.09 -26.35 -9.27
CA ASN A 264 38.22 -27.27 -9.48
C ASN A 264 37.78 -28.59 -10.14
N GLU A 265 36.57 -29.07 -9.86
CA GLU A 265 35.94 -30.18 -10.58
C GLU A 265 35.74 -29.84 -12.05
N THR A 266 35.25 -28.64 -12.35
CA THR A 266 35.09 -28.13 -13.72
C THR A 266 36.44 -28.12 -14.46
N LEU A 267 37.49 -27.55 -13.85
CA LEU A 267 38.84 -27.57 -14.40
C LEU A 267 39.35 -29.01 -14.64
N ASN A 268 39.04 -29.95 -13.75
CA ASN A 268 39.45 -31.35 -13.91
C ASN A 268 38.73 -32.02 -15.08
N LEU A 269 37.45 -31.71 -15.29
CA LEU A 269 36.71 -32.16 -16.47
C LEU A 269 37.30 -31.55 -17.75
N MET A 270 37.63 -30.26 -17.74
CA MET A 270 38.30 -29.61 -18.88
C MET A 270 39.61 -30.31 -19.25
N LEU A 271 40.42 -30.68 -18.25
CA LEU A 271 41.65 -31.44 -18.46
C LEU A 271 41.38 -32.84 -19.04
N ASN A 272 40.45 -33.59 -18.43
CA ASN A 272 40.13 -34.96 -18.84
C ASN A 272 39.55 -35.05 -20.26
N HIS A 273 38.83 -34.02 -20.67
CA HIS A 273 38.26 -33.91 -22.02
C HIS A 273 39.23 -33.29 -23.04
N GLY A 274 40.42 -32.86 -22.61
CA GLY A 274 41.47 -32.34 -23.48
C GLY A 274 41.30 -30.88 -23.89
N TYR A 275 40.44 -30.11 -23.21
CA TYR A 275 40.27 -28.67 -23.46
C TYR A 275 41.43 -27.83 -22.91
N ILE A 276 42.11 -28.31 -21.88
CA ILE A 276 43.27 -27.63 -21.28
C ILE A 276 44.41 -28.61 -21.02
N THR A 277 45.62 -28.08 -20.94
CA THR A 277 46.82 -28.82 -20.58
C THR A 277 46.95 -29.00 -19.06
N GLU A 278 47.78 -29.95 -18.63
CA GLU A 278 48.09 -30.15 -17.21
C GLU A 278 48.72 -28.90 -16.57
N THR A 279 49.50 -28.12 -17.33
CA THR A 279 50.08 -26.86 -16.86
C THR A 279 49.00 -25.81 -16.60
N GLU A 280 48.06 -25.63 -17.52
CA GLU A 280 46.94 -24.69 -17.36
C GLU A 280 46.01 -25.10 -16.22
N TYR A 281 45.70 -26.40 -16.09
CA TYR A 281 44.95 -26.94 -14.97
C TYR A 281 45.61 -26.58 -13.64
N ASN A 282 46.90 -26.87 -13.49
CA ASN A 282 47.63 -26.61 -12.26
C ASN A 282 47.72 -25.10 -11.96
N LEU A 283 47.89 -24.26 -12.98
CA LEU A 283 47.88 -22.80 -12.80
C LEU A 283 46.51 -22.30 -12.34
N ALA A 284 45.44 -22.66 -13.04
CA ALA A 284 44.08 -22.22 -12.75
C ALA A 284 43.57 -22.72 -11.39
N LYS A 285 43.86 -23.98 -11.03
CA LYS A 285 43.47 -24.57 -9.75
C LYS A 285 44.15 -23.89 -8.56
N ASN A 286 45.42 -23.50 -8.72
CA ASN A 286 46.20 -22.83 -7.68
C ASN A 286 45.84 -21.33 -7.51
N THR A 287 45.13 -20.73 -8.46
CA THR A 287 44.55 -19.39 -8.27
C THR A 287 43.42 -19.47 -7.25
N LYS A 288 43.56 -18.72 -6.14
CA LYS A 288 42.53 -18.65 -5.11
C LYS A 288 41.33 -17.88 -5.63
N LEU A 289 40.14 -18.48 -5.56
CA LEU A 289 38.89 -17.86 -6.01
C LEU A 289 38.65 -16.48 -5.36
N ALA A 290 39.01 -16.32 -4.08
CA ALA A 290 38.90 -15.05 -3.35
C ALA A 290 39.68 -13.88 -3.98
N PHE A 291 40.73 -14.13 -4.76
CA PHE A 291 41.48 -13.08 -5.45
C PHE A 291 40.85 -12.68 -6.79
N GLN A 292 39.85 -13.44 -7.25
CA GLN A 292 39.15 -13.22 -8.52
C GLN A 292 37.80 -12.56 -8.31
N LEU A 293 37.12 -12.92 -7.21
CA LEU A 293 35.82 -12.35 -6.86
C LEU A 293 35.92 -10.82 -6.69
N THR A 294 34.91 -10.08 -7.16
CA THR A 294 34.70 -8.71 -6.65
C THR A 294 34.57 -8.81 -5.15
N GLY A 295 35.30 -7.98 -4.39
CA GLY A 295 35.51 -8.09 -2.94
C GLY A 295 34.23 -8.14 -2.10
N GLU A 296 33.99 -7.16 -1.21
CA GLU A 296 32.63 -6.99 -0.68
C GLU A 296 31.67 -6.90 -1.88
N LYS A 297 30.45 -7.46 -1.77
CA LYS A 297 29.41 -7.34 -2.80
C LYS A 297 29.48 -5.90 -3.31
N LYS A 298 30.06 -5.67 -4.49
CA LYS A 298 29.70 -4.47 -5.23
C LYS A 298 28.23 -4.74 -5.42
N LYS A 299 27.40 -4.01 -4.67
CA LYS A 299 25.98 -3.95 -5.00
C LYS A 299 26.02 -3.76 -6.50
N SER A 300 25.50 -4.74 -7.24
CA SER A 300 24.94 -4.47 -8.55
C SER A 300 24.29 -3.10 -8.43
N SER A 301 24.43 -2.27 -9.44
CA SER A 301 24.11 -0.83 -9.41
C SER A 301 22.70 -0.44 -8.90
N ALA A 302 21.88 -1.40 -8.44
CA ALA A 302 20.81 -1.34 -7.43
C ALA A 302 21.08 -0.51 -6.15
N GLY A 303 22.28 0.07 -5.98
CA GLY A 303 22.52 1.15 -5.01
C GLY A 303 21.98 2.53 -5.45
N ASN A 304 21.38 2.67 -6.64
CA ASN A 304 20.88 3.94 -7.18
C ASN A 304 19.44 3.88 -7.75
N GLU A 305 18.72 2.78 -7.57
CA GLU A 305 17.35 2.67 -8.11
C GLU A 305 16.35 3.14 -7.05
N LYS A 306 16.06 4.44 -7.13
CA LYS A 306 15.13 5.25 -6.31
C LYS A 306 13.82 4.58 -5.87
N TYR A 307 13.37 3.51 -6.53
CA TYR A 307 12.10 2.84 -6.29
C TYR A 307 12.23 1.33 -6.06
N TYR A 308 13.45 0.82 -5.85
CA TYR A 308 13.71 -0.63 -5.74
C TYR A 308 12.89 -1.30 -4.64
N ASP A 309 12.85 -0.73 -3.43
CA ASP A 309 12.15 -1.34 -2.29
C ASP A 309 10.65 -1.54 -2.57
N PHE A 310 10.05 -0.55 -3.22
CA PHE A 310 8.65 -0.62 -3.66
C PHE A 310 8.48 -1.63 -4.81
N ALA A 311 9.35 -1.57 -5.82
CA ALA A 311 9.31 -2.45 -6.99
C ALA A 311 9.47 -3.93 -6.61
N TYR A 312 10.36 -4.23 -5.67
CA TYR A 312 10.59 -5.58 -5.13
C TYR A 312 9.31 -6.15 -4.52
N GLU A 313 8.67 -5.41 -3.61
CA GLU A 313 7.46 -5.89 -2.93
C GLU A 313 6.25 -5.92 -3.86
N ALA A 314 6.14 -4.99 -4.80
CA ALA A 314 5.12 -5.05 -5.86
C ALA A 314 5.27 -6.34 -6.69
N VAL A 315 6.49 -6.78 -6.98
CA VAL A 315 6.73 -8.05 -7.69
C VAL A 315 6.34 -9.26 -6.83
N GLU A 316 6.66 -9.26 -5.54
CA GLU A 316 6.22 -10.33 -4.63
C GLU A 316 4.69 -10.40 -4.54
N GLU A 317 4.01 -9.25 -4.58
CA GLU A 317 2.56 -9.18 -4.68
C GLU A 317 2.03 -9.71 -6.02
N VAL A 318 2.69 -9.39 -7.16
CA VAL A 318 2.32 -9.98 -8.46
C VAL A 318 2.48 -11.50 -8.48
N LYS A 319 3.51 -12.05 -7.83
CA LYS A 319 3.69 -13.50 -7.70
C LYS A 319 2.52 -14.13 -6.95
N GLN A 320 2.05 -13.48 -5.88
CA GLN A 320 0.87 -13.94 -5.13
C GLN A 320 -0.42 -13.83 -5.95
N LEU A 321 -0.59 -12.74 -6.69
CA LEU A 321 -1.79 -12.46 -7.49
C LEU A 321 -1.91 -13.38 -8.71
N THR A 322 -0.80 -13.64 -9.41
CA THR A 322 -0.79 -14.32 -10.71
C THR A 322 -0.25 -15.75 -10.66
N GLY A 323 0.47 -16.10 -9.59
CA GLY A 323 1.21 -17.35 -9.48
C GLY A 323 2.49 -17.40 -10.31
N GLU A 324 2.80 -16.37 -11.12
CA GLU A 324 3.95 -16.36 -12.03
C GLU A 324 5.04 -15.40 -11.54
N ASP A 325 6.29 -15.71 -11.86
CA ASP A 325 7.42 -14.82 -11.57
C ASP A 325 7.57 -13.79 -12.71
N PRO A 326 7.41 -12.47 -12.45
CA PRO A 326 7.66 -11.43 -13.43
C PRO A 326 9.09 -11.42 -13.98
N ALA A 327 10.02 -12.14 -13.32
CA ALA A 327 11.36 -12.35 -13.85
C ALA A 327 11.42 -13.34 -15.02
N LEU A 328 10.45 -14.26 -15.10
CA LEU A 328 10.36 -15.30 -16.11
C LEU A 328 9.27 -15.01 -17.13
N VAL A 329 8.21 -14.31 -16.72
CA VAL A 329 7.05 -14.05 -17.55
C VAL A 329 6.93 -12.54 -17.75
N PRO A 330 7.15 -12.02 -18.97
CA PRO A 330 7.16 -10.58 -19.23
C PRO A 330 5.78 -9.94 -19.00
N MET A 331 5.73 -8.95 -18.11
CA MET A 331 4.50 -8.24 -17.73
C MET A 331 4.68 -6.71 -17.75
N LYS A 332 3.58 -5.98 -17.87
CA LYS A 332 3.42 -4.58 -17.47
C LYS A 332 2.71 -4.58 -16.12
N ILE A 333 3.39 -4.10 -15.08
CA ILE A 333 2.89 -4.05 -13.70
C ILE A 333 2.58 -2.59 -13.38
N TYR A 334 1.31 -2.29 -13.11
CA TYR A 334 0.85 -0.96 -12.71
C TYR A 334 0.68 -0.94 -11.19
N THR A 335 1.27 0.07 -10.55
CA THR A 335 1.28 0.20 -9.09
C THR A 335 0.60 1.47 -8.62
N SER A 336 0.37 1.56 -7.32
CA SER A 336 -0.13 2.75 -6.64
C SER A 336 0.97 3.74 -6.23
N LEU A 337 2.23 3.52 -6.62
CA LEU A 337 3.34 4.39 -6.22
C LEU A 337 3.07 5.83 -6.66
N ASP A 338 3.06 6.75 -5.69
CA ASP A 338 3.08 8.18 -5.95
C ASP A 338 4.54 8.65 -5.97
N ILE A 339 4.98 9.14 -7.12
CA ILE A 339 6.37 9.56 -7.34
C ILE A 339 6.79 10.64 -6.34
N ASN A 340 5.94 11.61 -6.05
CA ASN A 340 6.29 12.71 -5.15
C ASN A 340 6.37 12.21 -3.70
N ALA A 341 5.43 11.38 -3.28
CA ALA A 341 5.44 10.76 -1.96
C ALA A 341 6.68 9.87 -1.78
N GLN A 342 7.01 9.01 -2.75
CA GLN A 342 8.16 8.11 -2.64
C GLN A 342 9.50 8.89 -2.67
N ASN A 343 9.58 9.98 -3.44
CA ASN A 343 10.76 10.84 -3.42
C ASN A 343 10.96 11.48 -2.06
N LYS A 344 9.87 11.95 -1.44
CA LYS A 344 9.92 12.49 -0.11
C LYS A 344 10.31 11.43 0.92
N ALA A 345 9.77 10.22 0.79
CA ALA A 345 10.15 9.11 1.64
C ALA A 345 11.67 8.85 1.57
N ASN A 346 12.24 8.79 0.36
CA ASN A 346 13.68 8.59 0.17
C ASN A 346 14.53 9.72 0.77
N GLU A 347 14.10 10.98 0.61
CA GLU A 347 14.76 12.16 1.19
C GLU A 347 14.75 12.13 2.73
N LEU A 348 13.64 11.70 3.33
CA LEU A 348 13.56 11.57 4.79
C LEU A 348 14.45 10.42 5.26
N SER A 349 14.49 9.32 4.52
CA SER A 349 15.31 8.15 4.84
C SER A 349 16.80 8.37 4.64
N SER A 350 17.23 9.33 3.81
CA SER A 350 18.66 9.65 3.63
C SER A 350 19.29 10.34 4.84
N GLY A 351 18.47 10.84 5.77
CA GLY A 351 18.94 11.60 6.93
C GLY A 351 19.32 13.05 6.62
N GLU A 352 19.14 13.51 5.38
CA GLU A 352 19.46 14.89 4.96
C GLU A 352 18.48 15.90 5.57
N SER A 353 17.18 15.59 5.55
CA SER A 353 16.13 16.49 6.04
C SER A 353 15.75 16.26 7.50
N ILE A 354 15.96 15.05 8.01
CA ILE A 354 15.79 14.70 9.42
C ILE A 354 17.08 14.04 9.88
N GLN A 355 17.87 14.74 10.68
CA GLN A 355 19.13 14.22 11.16
C GLN A 355 18.90 13.07 12.15
N PHE A 356 19.40 11.88 11.80
CA PHE A 356 19.41 10.72 12.68
C PHE A 356 20.56 10.75 13.69
N PHE A 357 20.51 9.84 14.66
CA PHE A 357 21.58 9.63 15.60
C PHE A 357 22.81 9.04 14.91
N ASP A 358 24.00 9.39 15.41
CA ASP A 358 25.28 8.78 15.01
C ASP A 358 25.43 7.37 15.64
N ASP A 359 24.45 6.53 15.35
CA ASP A 359 24.39 5.12 15.72
C ASP A 359 23.78 4.35 14.54
N SER A 360 24.58 3.51 13.89
CA SER A 360 24.14 2.70 12.76
C SER A 360 23.20 1.55 13.15
N ASN A 361 23.06 1.24 14.44
CA ASN A 361 22.10 0.25 14.94
C ASN A 361 20.68 0.83 15.06
N PHE A 362 20.54 2.16 15.14
CA PHE A 362 19.25 2.82 15.08
C PHE A 362 18.74 2.83 13.63
N GLN A 363 17.50 2.41 13.45
CA GLN A 363 16.87 2.20 12.15
C GLN A 363 15.46 2.79 12.13
N ILE A 364 14.93 2.96 10.92
CA ILE A 364 13.55 3.40 10.69
C ILE A 364 12.85 2.47 9.69
N GLY A 365 11.53 2.55 9.62
CA GLY A 365 10.72 1.96 8.58
C GLY A 365 9.34 2.62 8.60
N PHE A 366 8.76 2.90 7.44
CA PHE A 366 7.44 3.49 7.39
C PHE A 366 6.67 3.17 6.12
N THR A 367 5.35 3.27 6.23
CA THR A 367 4.39 3.07 5.15
C THR A 367 3.44 4.26 5.06
N VAL A 368 3.16 4.72 3.85
CA VAL A 368 2.12 5.69 3.52
C VAL A 368 1.01 5.00 2.75
N LEU A 369 -0.21 5.03 3.29
CA LEU A 369 -1.37 4.31 2.78
C LEU A 369 -2.53 5.28 2.50
N ASN A 370 -3.20 5.10 1.36
CA ASN A 370 -4.45 5.79 1.03
C ASN A 370 -5.61 5.16 1.81
N ASN A 371 -6.32 5.97 2.59
CA ASN A 371 -7.33 5.49 3.52
C ASN A 371 -8.56 4.88 2.84
N GLN A 372 -8.88 5.32 1.62
CA GLN A 372 -10.10 4.90 0.92
C GLN A 372 -9.91 3.64 0.08
N THR A 373 -8.70 3.43 -0.42
CA THR A 373 -8.39 2.32 -1.32
C THR A 373 -7.59 1.21 -0.66
N GLY A 374 -6.82 1.50 0.41
CA GLY A 374 -5.84 0.55 0.97
C GLY A 374 -4.54 0.48 0.15
N GLU A 375 -4.39 1.34 -0.86
CA GLU A 375 -3.19 1.41 -1.68
C GLU A 375 -2.01 1.98 -0.89
N ILE A 376 -0.87 1.29 -0.92
CA ILE A 376 0.40 1.82 -0.42
C ILE A 376 0.99 2.71 -1.50
N VAL A 377 1.17 4.00 -1.20
CA VAL A 377 1.64 5.00 -2.19
C VAL A 377 3.12 5.35 -2.02
N ALA A 378 3.69 5.10 -0.84
CA ALA A 378 5.12 5.26 -0.58
C ALA A 378 5.56 4.40 0.63
N VAL A 379 6.82 3.97 0.62
CA VAL A 379 7.43 3.15 1.67
C VAL A 379 8.88 3.54 1.94
N SER A 380 9.39 3.13 3.10
CA SER A 380 10.82 3.11 3.38
C SER A 380 11.22 1.81 4.08
N GLY A 381 12.14 1.06 3.47
CA GLY A 381 12.72 -0.15 4.06
C GLY A 381 13.76 0.13 5.16
N GLY A 382 14.29 1.34 5.24
CA GLY A 382 15.37 1.64 6.19
C GLY A 382 15.98 3.02 6.01
N ARG A 383 17.02 3.28 6.79
CA ARG A 383 17.91 4.42 6.62
C ARG A 383 18.76 4.28 5.35
N GLY A 384 18.83 5.33 4.55
CA GLY A 384 19.67 5.41 3.35
C GLY A 384 21.13 5.77 3.67
N ASP A 385 21.41 6.38 4.81
CA ASP A 385 22.77 6.74 5.28
C ASP A 385 23.53 5.57 5.92
N VAL A 386 22.86 4.43 6.16
CA VAL A 386 23.47 3.23 6.72
C VAL A 386 23.57 2.16 5.64
N GLU A 387 24.80 1.76 5.31
CA GLU A 387 25.02 0.60 4.45
C GLU A 387 24.58 -0.68 5.17
N SER A 388 23.40 -1.18 4.83
CA SER A 388 22.94 -2.45 5.37
C SER A 388 23.67 -3.62 4.73
N LYS A 389 24.31 -4.47 5.56
CA LYS A 389 24.91 -5.76 5.12
C LYS A 389 23.86 -6.79 4.73
N THR A 390 22.63 -6.62 5.20
CA THR A 390 21.46 -7.45 4.92
C THR A 390 20.36 -6.54 4.40
N TYR A 391 19.82 -6.80 3.21
CA TYR A 391 18.64 -6.06 2.76
C TYR A 391 17.46 -6.42 3.68
N LEU A 392 17.02 -5.46 4.50
CA LEU A 392 15.92 -5.61 5.45
C LEU A 392 14.85 -4.59 5.06
N ASN A 393 13.66 -5.09 4.75
CA ASN A 393 12.56 -4.24 4.32
C ASN A 393 11.63 -3.91 5.50
N ARG A 394 12.06 -2.98 6.36
CA ARG A 394 11.49 -2.82 7.71
C ARG A 394 10.03 -2.39 7.72
N PHE A 395 9.52 -1.83 6.62
CA PHE A 395 8.10 -1.51 6.56
C PHE A 395 7.20 -2.76 6.55
N LYS A 396 7.74 -3.93 6.17
CA LYS A 396 7.11 -5.28 6.18
C LYS A 396 7.48 -6.12 7.40
N GLU A 397 8.48 -5.71 8.18
CA GLU A 397 8.91 -6.47 9.35
C GLU A 397 7.99 -6.20 10.52
N GLU A 398 7.53 -7.27 11.17
CA GLU A 398 6.76 -7.16 12.41
C GLU A 398 7.68 -6.68 13.54
N LYS A 399 7.28 -5.60 14.23
CA LYS A 399 7.93 -5.11 15.46
C LYS A 399 6.90 -5.04 16.58
N SER A 400 7.33 -4.98 17.84
CA SER A 400 6.38 -4.76 18.94
C SER A 400 5.65 -3.45 18.70
N THR A 401 4.32 -3.48 18.73
CA THR A 401 3.48 -2.32 18.43
C THR A 401 3.51 -1.25 19.54
N GLY A 402 3.93 -1.64 20.74
CA GLY A 402 3.79 -0.82 21.94
C GLY A 402 2.36 -0.27 22.08
N SER A 403 2.24 0.96 22.58
CA SER A 403 0.93 1.58 22.78
C SER A 403 0.15 1.97 21.51
N THR A 404 0.68 1.76 20.29
CA THR A 404 -0.08 2.03 19.06
C THR A 404 -1.22 1.04 18.85
N ILE A 405 -1.21 -0.13 19.50
CA ILE A 405 -2.31 -1.08 19.38
C ILE A 405 -3.59 -0.63 20.11
N LYS A 406 -3.47 0.23 21.13
CA LYS A 406 -4.56 0.52 22.06
C LYS A 406 -5.83 1.09 21.43
N PRO A 407 -5.75 2.08 20.51
CA PRO A 407 -6.94 2.56 19.81
C PRO A 407 -7.69 1.47 19.08
N LEU A 408 -6.95 0.54 18.44
CA LEU A 408 -7.49 -0.54 17.62
C LEU A 408 -8.07 -1.66 18.46
N LEU A 409 -7.34 -2.15 19.46
CA LEU A 409 -7.68 -3.34 20.23
C LEU A 409 -8.51 -3.04 21.49
N ASP A 410 -8.10 -2.03 22.26
CA ASP A 410 -8.60 -1.86 23.63
C ASP A 410 -9.78 -0.90 23.69
N TYR A 411 -9.78 0.14 22.86
CA TYR A 411 -10.71 1.25 23.00
C TYR A 411 -11.83 1.25 21.97
N ALA A 412 -11.51 1.20 20.66
CA ALA A 412 -12.54 1.34 19.63
C ALA A 412 -13.63 0.27 19.70
N PRO A 413 -13.32 -1.02 19.96
CA PRO A 413 -14.34 -2.05 20.10
C PRO A 413 -15.29 -1.82 21.28
N THR A 414 -14.87 -1.10 22.33
CA THR A 414 -15.73 -0.84 23.51
C THR A 414 -16.95 0.01 23.16
N PHE A 415 -16.86 0.86 22.13
CA PHE A 415 -17.97 1.69 21.69
C PHE A 415 -19.05 0.85 21.03
N ASP A 416 -18.67 -0.17 20.27
CA ASP A 416 -19.60 -1.10 19.61
C ASP A 416 -20.14 -2.16 20.55
N LYS A 417 -19.26 -2.75 21.38
CA LYS A 417 -19.58 -3.96 22.15
C LYS A 417 -20.12 -3.67 23.54
N LEU A 418 -19.62 -2.60 24.19
CA LEU A 418 -19.92 -2.32 25.59
C LEU A 418 -20.77 -1.05 25.78
N GLY A 419 -21.03 -0.31 24.70
CA GLY A 419 -21.74 0.97 24.75
C GLY A 419 -21.01 2.05 25.54
N TRP A 420 -19.67 2.03 25.48
CA TRP A 420 -18.87 3.04 26.16
C TRP A 420 -18.95 4.39 25.43
N ALA A 421 -19.02 5.47 26.20
CA ALA A 421 -18.96 6.85 25.76
C ALA A 421 -17.51 7.36 25.86
N THR A 422 -17.13 8.30 25.00
CA THR A 422 -15.76 8.85 24.99
C THR A 422 -15.41 9.66 26.26
N SER A 423 -16.43 10.08 27.01
CA SER A 423 -16.33 10.77 28.30
C SER A 423 -16.28 9.84 29.52
N ARG A 424 -16.42 8.52 29.32
CA ARG A 424 -16.45 7.53 30.42
C ARG A 424 -15.25 7.72 31.34
N VAL A 425 -15.52 7.75 32.64
CA VAL A 425 -14.50 7.87 33.69
C VAL A 425 -14.00 6.48 34.08
N MET A 426 -12.69 6.33 34.11
CA MET A 426 -11.97 5.12 34.48
C MET A 426 -11.07 5.40 35.69
N ASP A 427 -10.80 4.38 36.50
CA ASP A 427 -9.93 4.47 37.67
C ASP A 427 -8.52 3.99 37.30
N ASP A 428 -7.60 4.94 37.11
CA ASP A 428 -6.18 4.69 36.87
C ASP A 428 -5.45 4.48 38.20
N LYS A 429 -5.13 3.22 38.47
CA LYS A 429 -4.39 2.74 39.63
C LYS A 429 -3.59 1.49 39.26
N GLN A 430 -2.63 1.12 40.10
CA GLN A 430 -1.85 -0.10 39.90
C GLN A 430 -2.75 -1.32 39.78
N LEU A 431 -2.50 -2.15 38.78
CA LEU A 431 -3.21 -3.42 38.58
C LEU A 431 -2.24 -4.57 38.85
N SER A 432 -2.69 -5.52 39.67
CA SER A 432 -1.98 -6.77 39.94
C SER A 432 -2.73 -7.91 39.29
N ILE A 433 -2.16 -8.41 38.21
CA ILE A 433 -2.64 -9.57 37.45
C ILE A 433 -1.67 -10.72 37.77
N PRO A 434 -2.11 -11.98 37.89
CA PRO A 434 -1.20 -13.08 38.20
C PRO A 434 0.02 -13.10 37.26
N GLY A 435 1.22 -12.92 37.83
CA GLY A 435 2.47 -12.86 37.07
C GLY A 435 2.80 -11.52 36.39
N TRP A 436 1.95 -10.49 36.51
CA TRP A 436 2.14 -9.21 35.86
C TRP A 436 1.61 -8.03 36.69
N THR A 437 2.50 -7.10 37.05
CA THR A 437 2.10 -5.82 37.66
C THR A 437 2.08 -4.75 36.58
N VAL A 438 0.89 -4.24 36.27
CA VAL A 438 0.71 -3.20 35.25
C VAL A 438 1.02 -1.84 35.86
N GLN A 439 1.90 -1.09 35.19
CA GLN A 439 2.25 0.28 35.54
C GLN A 439 2.17 1.17 34.29
N ASN A 440 1.89 2.45 34.48
CA ASN A 440 1.99 3.44 33.40
C ASN A 440 3.45 3.70 33.06
N SER A 441 3.73 4.13 31.83
CA SER A 441 5.09 4.34 31.33
C SER A 441 5.88 5.40 32.11
N ASP A 442 5.19 6.35 32.75
CA ASP A 442 5.78 7.38 33.60
C ASP A 442 5.81 7.00 35.09
N GLY A 443 5.37 5.78 35.43
CA GLY A 443 5.32 5.26 36.80
C GLY A 443 4.25 5.89 37.69
N ASN A 444 3.45 6.83 37.19
CA ASN A 444 2.44 7.54 37.99
C ASN A 444 1.03 6.98 37.77
N PHE A 445 0.15 7.22 38.74
CA PHE A 445 -1.28 6.93 38.63
C PHE A 445 -2.09 8.20 38.83
N TYR A 446 -3.11 8.39 38.00
CA TYR A 446 -3.87 9.63 37.87
C TYR A 446 -5.27 9.56 38.47
N GLY A 447 -5.64 8.44 39.10
CA GLY A 447 -6.94 8.24 39.71
C GLY A 447 -8.05 8.28 38.67
N LYS A 448 -9.11 9.07 38.91
CA LYS A 448 -10.24 9.18 37.98
C LYS A 448 -9.85 9.97 36.73
N VAL A 449 -9.86 9.30 35.57
CA VAL A 449 -9.51 9.88 34.26
C VAL A 449 -10.58 9.56 33.22
N SER A 450 -10.83 10.45 32.26
CA SER A 450 -11.69 10.14 31.11
C SER A 450 -10.96 9.24 30.11
N LEU A 451 -11.71 8.49 29.28
CA LEU A 451 -11.13 7.77 28.14
C LEU A 451 -10.38 8.72 27.19
N GLU A 452 -10.90 9.94 26.96
CA GLU A 452 -10.20 10.98 26.18
C GLU A 452 -8.79 11.24 26.70
N ARG A 453 -8.63 11.46 28.01
CA ARG A 453 -7.31 11.68 28.62
C ARG A 453 -6.48 10.40 28.60
N ALA A 454 -7.07 9.24 28.88
CA ALA A 454 -6.37 7.96 28.90
C ALA A 454 -5.72 7.62 27.56
N ILE A 455 -6.40 7.90 26.44
CA ILE A 455 -5.85 7.73 25.08
C ILE A 455 -4.74 8.74 24.82
N SER A 456 -4.98 10.02 25.14
CA SER A 456 -4.01 11.10 24.91
C SER A 456 -2.70 10.88 25.67
N LYS A 457 -2.79 10.45 26.93
CA LYS A 457 -1.64 10.17 27.79
C LYS A 457 -1.14 8.73 27.69
N SER A 458 -1.84 7.89 26.92
CA SER A 458 -1.48 6.51 26.64
C SER A 458 -1.38 5.62 27.89
N LEU A 459 -2.32 5.75 28.83
CA LEU A 459 -2.30 5.01 30.10
C LEU A 459 -2.39 3.50 29.88
N ASN A 460 -1.56 2.72 30.58
CA ASN A 460 -1.48 1.26 30.44
C ASN A 460 -2.59 0.56 31.22
N THR A 461 -2.86 1.02 32.44
CA THR A 461 -3.87 0.45 33.33
C THR A 461 -5.27 0.52 32.72
N ILE A 462 -5.59 1.62 32.04
CA ILE A 462 -6.91 1.83 31.42
C ILE A 462 -7.05 0.97 30.17
N ALA A 463 -5.99 0.83 29.38
CA ALA A 463 -5.96 -0.05 28.22
C ALA A 463 -6.25 -1.51 28.63
N VAL A 464 -5.53 -2.00 29.65
CA VAL A 464 -5.73 -3.36 30.18
C VAL A 464 -7.14 -3.57 30.73
N GLN A 465 -7.69 -2.61 31.48
CA GLN A 465 -9.08 -2.67 31.96
C GLN A 465 -10.09 -2.72 30.81
N SER A 466 -9.83 -2.00 29.72
CA SER A 466 -10.71 -1.94 28.55
C SER A 466 -10.69 -3.26 27.78
N LEU A 467 -9.49 -3.82 27.54
CA LEU A 467 -9.37 -5.13 26.90
C LEU A 467 -9.96 -6.25 27.76
N GLN A 468 -9.75 -6.22 29.08
CA GLN A 468 -10.34 -7.20 29.98
C GLN A 468 -11.88 -7.14 29.92
N ALA A 469 -12.47 -5.94 29.91
CA ALA A 469 -13.92 -5.79 29.78
C ALA A 469 -14.46 -6.32 28.44
N LEU A 470 -13.70 -6.18 27.35
CA LEU A 470 -14.03 -6.79 26.06
C LEU A 470 -13.96 -8.31 26.10
N ILE A 471 -12.90 -8.88 26.69
CA ILE A 471 -12.76 -10.33 26.85
C ILE A 471 -13.89 -10.89 27.72
N ASP A 472 -14.25 -10.21 28.81
CA ASP A 472 -15.32 -10.64 29.71
C ASP A 472 -16.70 -10.63 29.03
N SER A 473 -16.92 -9.73 28.06
CA SER A 473 -18.18 -9.60 27.32
C SER A 473 -18.27 -10.50 26.10
N GLU A 474 -17.25 -10.46 25.24
CA GLU A 474 -17.26 -11.08 23.90
C GLU A 474 -16.54 -12.43 23.87
N GLY A 475 -15.67 -12.70 24.86
CA GLY A 475 -14.78 -13.86 24.87
C GLY A 475 -13.47 -13.62 24.12
N GLN A 476 -12.45 -14.41 24.48
CA GLN A 476 -11.11 -14.32 23.91
C GLN A 476 -11.09 -14.62 22.40
N ASP A 477 -11.82 -15.63 21.94
CA ASP A 477 -11.86 -16.04 20.53
C ASP A 477 -12.39 -14.94 19.62
N ALA A 478 -13.33 -14.13 20.10
CA ALA A 478 -13.84 -12.97 19.37
C ALA A 478 -12.77 -11.90 19.17
N MET A 479 -11.92 -11.68 20.19
CA MET A 479 -10.81 -10.73 20.10
C MET A 479 -9.68 -11.23 19.18
N ILE A 480 -9.43 -12.55 19.16
CA ILE A 480 -8.51 -13.19 18.20
C ILE A 480 -9.01 -12.96 16.77
N GLN A 481 -10.30 -13.23 16.52
CA GLN A 481 -10.87 -13.02 15.19
C GLN A 481 -10.85 -11.55 14.78
N TYR A 482 -11.15 -10.63 15.71
CA TYR A 482 -11.07 -9.19 15.45
C TYR A 482 -9.66 -8.75 15.00
N LEU A 483 -8.60 -9.26 15.65
CA LEU A 483 -7.22 -8.98 15.24
C LEU A 483 -6.91 -9.50 13.83
N LYS A 484 -7.35 -10.72 13.50
CA LYS A 484 -7.20 -11.29 12.14
C LYS A 484 -7.94 -10.46 11.09
N ASP A 485 -9.16 -10.05 11.40
CA ASP A 485 -9.98 -9.21 10.51
C ASP A 485 -9.39 -7.81 10.33
N ALA A 486 -8.62 -7.32 11.31
CA ALA A 486 -7.86 -6.07 11.26
C ALA A 486 -6.45 -6.23 10.63
N GLY A 487 -6.13 -7.39 10.05
CA GLY A 487 -4.89 -7.61 9.30
C GLY A 487 -3.66 -7.99 10.13
N ILE A 488 -3.83 -8.29 11.42
CA ILE A 488 -2.76 -8.86 12.24
C ILE A 488 -2.57 -10.33 11.85
N SER A 489 -1.31 -10.76 11.69
CA SER A 489 -1.01 -12.10 11.19
C SER A 489 -1.58 -13.18 12.12
N GLU A 490 -2.00 -14.31 11.55
CA GLU A 490 -2.58 -15.41 12.34
C GLU A 490 -1.62 -15.88 13.44
N LYS A 491 -0.33 -15.95 13.14
CA LYS A 491 0.73 -16.29 14.10
C LYS A 491 0.72 -15.38 15.32
N VAL A 492 0.49 -14.07 15.14
CA VAL A 492 0.40 -13.12 16.26
C VAL A 492 -0.97 -13.25 16.93
N ALA A 493 -2.05 -13.19 16.15
CA ALA A 493 -3.42 -13.22 16.69
C ALA A 493 -3.72 -14.48 17.52
N ASP A 494 -3.24 -15.66 17.12
CA ASP A 494 -3.49 -16.92 17.83
C ASP A 494 -2.76 -17.02 19.19
N ASN A 495 -1.72 -16.19 19.42
CA ASN A 495 -1.01 -16.09 20.69
C ASN A 495 -1.56 -15.00 21.62
N PHE A 496 -2.75 -14.49 21.30
CA PHE A 496 -3.41 -13.41 22.04
C PHE A 496 -3.46 -13.69 23.55
N ASN A 497 -3.07 -12.67 24.31
CA ASN A 497 -3.23 -12.62 25.76
C ASN A 497 -3.38 -11.16 26.21
N LEU A 498 -3.74 -10.96 27.48
CA LEU A 498 -4.06 -9.64 28.02
C LEU A 498 -2.89 -8.62 27.94
N GLN A 499 -1.64 -9.06 27.84
CA GLN A 499 -0.49 -8.14 27.68
C GLN A 499 -0.50 -7.42 26.32
N TYR A 500 -1.28 -7.91 25.35
CA TYR A 500 -1.47 -7.27 24.05
C TYR A 500 -2.08 -5.87 24.21
N ALA A 501 -2.82 -5.59 25.29
CA ALA A 501 -3.38 -4.26 25.60
C ALA A 501 -2.33 -3.14 25.72
N ILE A 502 -1.05 -3.46 25.81
CA ILE A 502 0.01 -2.45 25.83
C ILE A 502 1.10 -2.71 24.78
N GLY A 503 0.83 -3.60 23.82
CA GLY A 503 1.81 -4.07 22.85
C GLY A 503 2.87 -4.99 23.44
N GLY A 504 2.61 -5.56 24.62
CA GLY A 504 3.49 -6.53 25.29
C GLY A 504 3.32 -7.96 24.79
N ALA A 505 4.11 -8.88 25.34
CA ALA A 505 4.24 -10.26 24.84
C ALA A 505 4.59 -10.25 23.33
N ASP A 506 3.91 -11.09 22.53
CA ASP A 506 4.16 -11.23 21.10
C ASP A 506 3.24 -10.35 20.23
N MET A 507 2.70 -9.25 20.75
CA MET A 507 1.86 -8.33 19.96
C MET A 507 2.71 -7.53 18.96
N MET A 508 2.95 -8.13 17.81
CA MET A 508 3.80 -7.60 16.76
C MET A 508 2.99 -7.23 15.51
N ALA A 509 3.36 -6.14 14.87
CA ALA A 509 2.83 -5.76 13.57
C ALA A 509 3.87 -4.93 12.81
N SER A 510 3.79 -4.99 11.49
CA SER A 510 4.59 -4.19 10.57
C SER A 510 3.91 -2.83 10.30
N THR A 511 4.66 -1.88 9.74
CA THR A 511 4.13 -0.54 9.51
C THR A 511 2.97 -0.52 8.51
N ASN A 512 2.97 -1.40 7.50
CA ASN A 512 1.86 -1.49 6.56
C ASN A 512 0.59 -2.09 7.19
N GLN A 513 0.73 -3.09 8.09
CA GLN A 513 -0.39 -3.62 8.88
C GLN A 513 -0.98 -2.54 9.78
N MET A 514 -0.14 -1.78 10.49
CA MET A 514 -0.59 -0.70 11.35
C MET A 514 -1.24 0.44 10.56
N ALA A 515 -0.70 0.81 9.40
CA ALA A 515 -1.29 1.83 8.53
C ALA A 515 -2.67 1.41 8.01
N ALA A 516 -2.80 0.17 7.52
CA ALA A 516 -4.07 -0.37 7.04
C ALA A 516 -5.13 -0.49 8.14
N ALA A 517 -4.74 -0.93 9.33
CA ALA A 517 -5.65 -1.02 10.47
C ALA A 517 -6.13 0.36 10.95
N TYR A 518 -5.25 1.37 10.98
CA TYR A 518 -5.62 2.74 11.35
C TYR A 518 -6.45 3.45 10.29
N ALA A 519 -6.29 3.12 9.00
CA ALA A 519 -7.14 3.64 7.93
C ALA A 519 -8.63 3.33 8.15
N ALA A 520 -8.95 2.26 8.87
CA ALA A 520 -10.32 1.94 9.27
C ALA A 520 -10.99 3.08 10.06
N PHE A 521 -10.23 3.84 10.85
CA PHE A 521 -10.78 5.01 11.56
C PHE A 521 -11.17 6.15 10.61
N ALA A 522 -10.46 6.30 9.49
CA ALA A 522 -10.69 7.36 8.52
C ALA A 522 -11.76 7.03 7.46
N ASN A 523 -12.02 5.74 7.21
CA ASN A 523 -12.87 5.28 6.09
C ASN A 523 -14.20 4.64 6.53
N GLY A 524 -14.66 4.92 7.76
CA GLY A 524 -15.95 4.45 8.27
C GLY A 524 -15.94 3.01 8.83
N GLY A 525 -14.77 2.53 9.25
CA GLY A 525 -14.60 1.27 9.97
C GLY A 525 -14.18 0.08 9.10
N TYR A 526 -13.67 0.31 7.89
CA TYR A 526 -13.24 -0.74 6.97
C TYR A 526 -11.73 -0.94 7.00
N TYR A 527 -11.32 -2.16 7.35
CA TYR A 527 -10.01 -2.64 6.97
C TYR A 527 -10.01 -2.97 5.47
N ILE A 528 -9.03 -2.44 4.74
CA ILE A 528 -8.78 -2.79 3.35
C ILE A 528 -7.36 -3.35 3.28
N GLU A 529 -7.23 -4.54 2.71
CA GLU A 529 -5.94 -5.21 2.57
C GLU A 529 -4.92 -4.29 1.88
N PRO A 530 -3.76 -4.04 2.53
CA PRO A 530 -2.77 -3.13 1.98
C PRO A 530 -2.10 -3.74 0.75
N HIS A 531 -2.09 -3.00 -0.35
CA HIS A 531 -1.61 -3.49 -1.64
C HIS A 531 -0.85 -2.40 -2.41
N MET A 532 0.06 -2.81 -3.27
CA MET A 532 0.90 -1.94 -4.11
C MET A 532 0.54 -2.04 -5.59
N VAL A 533 0.02 -3.20 -6.03
CA VAL A 533 -0.27 -3.48 -7.44
C VAL A 533 -1.73 -3.19 -7.70
N THR A 534 -2.02 -2.36 -8.71
CA THR A 534 -3.40 -2.07 -9.13
C THR A 534 -3.82 -2.96 -10.30
N LYS A 535 -2.91 -3.21 -11.25
CA LYS A 535 -3.16 -4.01 -12.44
C LYS A 535 -1.89 -4.69 -12.96
N VAL A 536 -2.03 -5.88 -13.55
CA VAL A 536 -0.96 -6.58 -14.27
C VAL A 536 -1.45 -6.95 -15.66
N GLU A 537 -0.68 -6.64 -16.68
CA GLU A 537 -0.91 -7.08 -18.07
C GLU A 537 0.27 -7.91 -18.55
N TYR A 538 0.02 -9.00 -19.26
CA TYR A 538 1.09 -9.78 -19.87
C TYR A 538 1.52 -9.05 -21.15
N LYS A 539 2.83 -9.02 -21.44
CA LYS A 539 3.33 -8.30 -22.61
C LYS A 539 2.95 -8.95 -23.94
N ASP A 540 2.66 -10.25 -23.93
CA ASP A 540 2.09 -10.98 -25.07
C ASP A 540 0.58 -10.73 -25.25
N GLU A 541 0.00 -9.84 -24.43
CA GLU A 541 -1.42 -9.46 -24.42
C GLU A 541 -2.38 -10.64 -24.17
N SER A 542 -1.87 -11.76 -23.67
CA SER A 542 -2.68 -12.96 -23.43
C SER A 542 -3.62 -12.83 -22.23
N ARG A 543 -3.23 -12.05 -21.21
CA ARG A 543 -3.91 -11.98 -19.91
C ARG A 543 -3.77 -10.61 -19.24
N THR A 544 -4.78 -10.26 -18.45
CA THR A 544 -4.80 -9.09 -17.57
C THR A 544 -5.42 -9.46 -16.23
N PHE A 545 -4.86 -8.92 -15.14
CA PHE A 545 -5.33 -9.10 -13.77
C PHE A 545 -5.53 -7.74 -13.11
N ASP A 546 -6.73 -7.47 -12.62
CA ASP A 546 -6.99 -6.33 -11.73
C ASP A 546 -6.88 -6.80 -10.28
N ASN A 547 -6.15 -6.05 -9.44
CA ASN A 547 -6.09 -6.35 -8.03
C ASN A 547 -7.41 -5.94 -7.35
N LYS A 548 -7.95 -6.83 -6.51
CA LYS A 548 -9.21 -6.64 -5.79
C LYS A 548 -8.97 -6.96 -4.32
N PRO A 549 -8.39 -6.02 -3.54
CA PRO A 549 -8.03 -6.25 -2.15
C PRO A 549 -9.25 -6.63 -1.31
N LYS A 550 -9.07 -7.50 -0.32
CA LYS A 550 -10.14 -7.84 0.61
C LYS A 550 -10.53 -6.62 1.44
N LYS A 551 -11.84 -6.35 1.51
CA LYS A 551 -12.43 -5.29 2.33
C LYS A 551 -13.30 -5.89 3.43
N THR A 552 -12.96 -5.61 4.68
CA THR A 552 -13.64 -6.16 5.87
C THR A 552 -14.08 -5.02 6.78
N ARG A 553 -15.33 -5.03 7.24
CA ARG A 553 -15.79 -4.05 8.24
C ARG A 553 -15.42 -4.55 9.64
N ILE A 554 -14.51 -3.85 10.31
CA ILE A 554 -14.04 -4.21 11.66
C ILE A 554 -14.68 -3.37 12.76
N LEU A 555 -15.16 -2.17 12.42
CA LEU A 555 -15.84 -1.27 13.35
C LEU A 555 -17.10 -0.69 12.71
N SER A 556 -18.06 -0.28 13.54
CA SER A 556 -19.09 0.63 13.05
C SER A 556 -18.49 1.98 12.67
N GLU A 557 -19.15 2.68 11.76
CA GLU A 557 -18.77 4.03 11.33
C GLU A 557 -18.79 4.98 12.54
N GLN A 558 -19.74 4.79 13.46
CA GLN A 558 -19.83 5.56 14.69
C GLN A 558 -18.65 5.29 15.63
N ALA A 559 -18.27 4.02 15.83
CA ALA A 559 -17.12 3.67 16.66
C ALA A 559 -15.79 4.16 16.05
N ALA A 560 -15.64 4.03 14.72
CA ALA A 560 -14.51 4.59 13.97
C ALA A 560 -14.39 6.11 14.17
N TYR A 561 -15.49 6.84 13.97
CA TYR A 561 -15.52 8.30 14.19
C TYR A 561 -15.24 8.68 15.65
N MET A 562 -15.86 7.99 16.62
CA MET A 562 -15.62 8.25 18.05
C MET A 562 -14.15 8.06 18.42
N MET A 563 -13.47 7.06 17.84
CA MET A 563 -12.03 6.87 18.02
C MET A 563 -11.23 7.98 17.34
N SER A 564 -11.58 8.35 16.10
CA SER A 564 -10.97 9.48 15.41
C SER A 564 -11.13 10.81 16.16
N ASP A 565 -12.28 11.07 16.80
CA ASP A 565 -12.45 12.27 17.62
C ASP A 565 -11.43 12.31 18.76
N LEU A 566 -11.26 11.19 19.47
CA LEU A 566 -10.29 11.07 20.56
C LEU A 566 -8.85 11.22 20.06
N LEU A 567 -8.48 10.59 18.93
CA LEU A 567 -7.14 10.68 18.35
C LEU A 567 -6.82 12.07 17.80
N TYR A 568 -7.81 12.81 17.31
CA TYR A 568 -7.62 14.21 16.96
C TYR A 568 -7.42 15.09 18.19
N LYS A 569 -8.19 14.88 19.26
CA LYS A 569 -8.01 15.63 20.51
C LYS A 569 -6.68 15.32 21.19
N ALA A 570 -6.13 14.12 20.99
CA ALA A 570 -4.77 13.80 21.43
C ALA A 570 -3.72 14.69 20.74
N VAL A 571 -3.95 15.12 19.49
CA VAL A 571 -3.03 16.01 18.74
C VAL A 571 -3.36 17.49 18.97
N ASN A 572 -4.64 17.86 18.98
CA ASN A 572 -5.10 19.25 18.87
C ASN A 572 -5.87 19.76 20.09
N GLY A 573 -6.32 18.85 20.96
CA GLY A 573 -7.21 19.14 22.07
C GLY A 573 -6.50 19.67 23.32
N LYS A 574 -7.24 19.72 24.43
CA LYS A 574 -6.75 20.23 25.72
C LYS A 574 -5.58 19.41 26.28
N THR A 575 -5.47 18.15 25.88
CA THR A 575 -4.45 17.20 26.35
C THR A 575 -3.24 17.07 25.43
N LYS A 576 -3.13 17.90 24.38
CA LYS A 576 -2.03 17.82 23.40
C LYS A 576 -0.62 17.92 23.98
N GLY A 577 -0.46 18.55 25.15
CA GLY A 577 0.82 18.64 25.87
C GLY A 577 1.18 17.40 26.68
N GLU A 578 0.32 16.38 26.72
CA GLU A 578 0.55 15.14 27.47
C GLU A 578 1.23 14.04 26.62
N ASN A 579 1.53 14.32 25.35
CA ASN A 579 2.22 13.42 24.43
C ASN A 579 3.18 14.16 23.49
N LEU A 580 3.97 13.40 22.71
CA LEU A 580 4.97 13.95 21.79
C LEU A 580 4.38 14.56 20.51
N MET A 581 3.11 14.33 20.19
CA MET A 581 2.50 14.85 18.94
C MET A 581 2.22 16.35 19.03
N GLY A 582 1.95 16.87 20.24
CA GLY A 582 1.66 18.30 20.43
C GLY A 582 2.84 19.23 20.12
N SER A 583 4.08 18.71 20.11
CA SER A 583 5.29 19.50 19.77
C SER A 583 5.56 19.59 18.27
N LEU A 584 4.89 18.79 17.44
CA LEU A 584 5.14 18.72 16.00
C LEU A 584 4.58 19.93 15.23
N GLY A 585 3.64 20.68 15.82
CA GLY A 585 3.08 21.88 15.18
C GLY A 585 2.22 21.59 13.96
N PHE A 586 1.40 20.53 14.00
CA PHE A 586 0.33 20.33 13.01
C PHE A 586 -0.64 21.51 13.05
N GLY A 587 -1.02 22.05 11.88
CA GLY A 587 -1.91 23.22 11.84
C GLY A 587 -2.48 23.58 10.46
N ALA A 588 -1.92 23.06 9.36
CA ALA A 588 -2.43 23.33 8.01
C ALA A 588 -3.67 22.48 7.66
N TYR A 589 -3.84 21.31 8.29
CA TYR A 589 -4.94 20.38 8.05
C TYR A 589 -5.22 19.52 9.30
N PRO A 590 -6.41 18.90 9.43
CA PRO A 590 -6.75 18.08 10.59
C PRO A 590 -5.94 16.77 10.65
N VAL A 591 -5.18 16.61 11.72
CA VAL A 591 -4.35 15.41 11.98
C VAL A 591 -4.84 14.66 13.21
N TYR A 592 -4.80 13.35 13.09
CA TYR A 592 -5.15 12.36 14.08
C TYR A 592 -3.90 11.53 14.36
N GLY A 593 -3.73 11.00 15.56
CA GLY A 593 -2.64 10.06 15.73
C GLY A 593 -2.46 9.46 17.11
N LYS A 594 -1.53 8.52 17.15
CA LYS A 594 -1.14 7.80 18.35
C LYS A 594 0.37 7.53 18.36
N THR A 595 0.96 7.68 19.53
CA THR A 595 2.35 7.28 19.81
C THR A 595 2.42 5.85 20.33
N GLY A 596 3.56 5.18 20.16
CA GLY A 596 3.86 3.92 20.82
C GLY A 596 5.32 3.81 21.22
N THR A 597 5.56 3.05 22.28
CA THR A 597 6.89 2.70 22.74
C THR A 597 6.86 1.29 23.30
N SER A 598 7.90 0.51 23.04
CA SER A 598 8.14 -0.81 23.64
C SER A 598 9.54 -0.83 24.28
N ASP A 599 9.81 -1.84 25.10
CA ASP A 599 11.12 -2.07 25.71
C ASP A 599 11.70 -3.44 25.32
N TRP A 600 12.96 -3.66 25.71
CA TRP A 600 13.65 -4.93 25.48
C TRP A 600 13.17 -6.10 26.34
N GLY A 601 12.31 -5.86 27.33
CA GLY A 601 12.04 -6.80 28.41
C GLY A 601 13.33 -7.33 29.02
N ASP A 602 13.36 -8.64 29.28
CA ASP A 602 14.55 -9.34 29.77
C ASP A 602 15.53 -9.72 28.64
N LEU A 603 15.14 -9.59 27.36
CA LEU A 603 15.94 -10.05 26.22
C LEU A 603 17.24 -9.26 26.06
N GLY A 604 17.24 -8.00 26.47
CA GLY A 604 18.39 -7.09 26.39
C GLY A 604 19.45 -7.31 27.48
N VAL A 605 19.09 -7.91 28.62
CA VAL A 605 19.95 -7.99 29.81
C VAL A 605 21.25 -8.72 29.53
N LYS A 606 21.20 -9.80 28.74
CA LYS A 606 22.40 -10.58 28.35
C LYS A 606 23.39 -9.81 27.46
N TYR A 607 22.98 -8.64 26.95
CA TYR A 607 23.79 -7.76 26.11
C TYR A 607 24.18 -6.46 26.82
N GLY A 608 23.96 -6.35 28.13
CA GLY A 608 24.25 -5.14 28.91
C GLY A 608 23.22 -4.03 28.75
N ILE A 609 22.05 -4.32 28.15
CA ILE A 609 20.95 -3.36 28.05
C ILE A 609 20.15 -3.38 29.36
N PRO A 610 19.87 -2.21 29.98
CA PRO A 610 19.07 -2.14 31.20
C PRO A 610 17.66 -2.73 31.04
N VAL A 611 17.12 -3.31 32.11
CA VAL A 611 15.72 -3.77 32.16
C VAL A 611 14.79 -2.57 31.92
N LEU A 612 13.74 -2.77 31.10
CA LEU A 612 12.81 -1.74 30.63
C LEU A 612 13.43 -0.63 29.75
N ALA A 613 14.67 -0.82 29.26
CA ALA A 613 15.23 0.12 28.30
C ALA A 613 14.43 0.07 26.99
N MET A 614 14.02 1.25 26.53
CA MET A 614 13.17 1.43 25.35
C MET A 614 13.86 0.92 24.08
N LYS A 615 13.12 0.16 23.28
CA LYS A 615 13.60 -0.49 22.07
C LYS A 615 12.99 0.08 20.80
N ASP A 616 11.66 0.16 20.76
CA ASP A 616 10.90 0.60 19.59
C ASP A 616 10.16 1.90 19.93
N GLU A 617 10.19 2.86 19.01
CA GLU A 617 9.40 4.08 19.03
C GLU A 617 8.51 4.09 17.79
N TRP A 618 7.24 4.42 17.98
CA TRP A 618 6.24 4.44 16.92
C TRP A 618 5.47 5.75 16.92
N MET A 619 5.08 6.16 15.71
CA MET A 619 3.98 7.10 15.55
C MET A 619 3.12 6.71 14.36
N VAL A 620 1.80 6.68 14.58
CA VAL A 620 0.81 6.54 13.52
C VAL A 620 0.01 7.83 13.45
N ASN A 621 0.13 8.56 12.35
CA ASN A 621 -0.67 9.75 12.09
C ASN A 621 -1.48 9.56 10.81
N TYR A 622 -2.66 10.14 10.78
CA TYR A 622 -3.49 10.11 9.58
C TYR A 622 -4.27 11.42 9.41
N THR A 623 -4.79 11.60 8.21
CA THR A 623 -5.77 12.61 7.82
C THR A 623 -7.03 11.90 7.27
N SER A 624 -7.98 12.62 6.67
CA SER A 624 -9.06 11.97 5.93
C SER A 624 -8.59 11.24 4.67
N GLU A 625 -7.39 11.54 4.16
CA GLU A 625 -6.87 11.03 2.89
C GLU A 625 -5.85 9.89 3.08
N TYR A 626 -4.88 10.08 3.98
CA TYR A 626 -3.74 9.17 4.12
C TYR A 626 -3.49 8.77 5.58
N THR A 627 -2.94 7.57 5.78
CA THR A 627 -2.37 7.10 7.04
C THR A 627 -0.88 6.83 6.86
N ILE A 628 -0.08 7.30 7.82
CA ILE A 628 1.36 7.08 7.89
C ILE A 628 1.68 6.40 9.21
N ALA A 629 2.25 5.20 9.12
CA ALA A 629 2.78 4.49 10.27
C ALA A 629 4.30 4.44 10.16
N THR A 630 4.99 4.98 11.16
CA THR A 630 6.45 4.99 11.23
C THR A 630 6.92 4.31 12.49
N TRP A 631 7.87 3.39 12.32
CA TRP A 631 8.67 2.77 13.35
C TRP A 631 10.09 3.32 13.29
N SER A 632 10.69 3.50 14.47
CA SER A 632 12.13 3.64 14.65
C SER A 632 12.59 2.77 15.82
N GLY A 633 13.83 2.30 15.79
CA GLY A 633 14.35 1.47 16.87
C GLY A 633 15.59 0.68 16.51
N PHE A 634 15.81 -0.41 17.24
CA PHE A 634 17.01 -1.23 17.14
C PHE A 634 16.67 -2.67 16.75
N ASP A 635 17.22 -3.13 15.62
CA ASP A 635 16.95 -4.49 15.12
C ASP A 635 17.60 -5.57 15.98
N THR A 636 18.79 -5.30 16.51
CA THR A 636 19.59 -6.29 17.25
C THR A 636 20.00 -5.76 18.61
N ALA A 637 19.91 -6.60 19.63
CA ALA A 637 20.38 -6.27 20.96
C ALA A 637 21.92 -6.23 21.01
N LYS A 638 22.45 -5.10 21.48
CA LYS A 638 23.86 -4.83 21.72
C LYS A 638 23.97 -3.78 22.84
N GLU A 639 25.09 -3.73 23.53
CA GLU A 639 25.38 -2.65 24.47
C GLU A 639 25.15 -1.29 23.80
N GLY A 640 24.33 -0.44 24.43
CA GLY A 640 23.94 0.88 23.91
C GLY A 640 22.75 0.91 22.95
N ALA A 641 22.21 -0.24 22.51
CA ALA A 641 21.11 -0.31 21.56
C ALA A 641 19.73 -0.09 22.23
N TYR A 642 19.53 1.08 22.82
CA TYR A 642 18.27 1.49 23.45
C TYR A 642 18.10 3.01 23.42
N PHE A 643 16.86 3.49 23.47
CA PHE A 643 16.60 4.94 23.47
C PHE A 643 16.97 5.57 24.82
N THR A 644 17.62 6.72 24.76
CA THR A 644 17.63 7.68 25.87
C THR A 644 16.42 8.61 25.77
N MET A 645 16.12 9.35 26.84
CA MET A 645 15.05 10.36 26.80
C MET A 645 15.33 11.46 25.77
N ASP A 646 16.59 11.87 25.61
CA ASP A 646 16.97 12.86 24.59
C ASP A 646 16.72 12.36 23.17
N MET A 647 16.94 11.06 22.92
CA MET A 647 16.61 10.44 21.64
C MET A 647 15.10 10.43 21.42
N LEU A 648 14.32 9.98 22.40
CA LEU A 648 12.86 9.95 22.32
C LEU A 648 12.27 11.35 22.07
N TYR A 649 12.80 12.39 22.73
CA TYR A 649 12.33 13.77 22.53
C TYR A 649 12.69 14.37 21.17
N LYS A 650 13.59 13.75 20.37
CA LYS A 650 13.75 14.12 18.95
C LYS A 650 12.50 13.77 18.13
N ASN A 651 11.73 12.78 18.57
CA ASN A 651 10.46 12.40 17.96
C ASN A 651 10.60 12.14 16.44
N ILE A 652 11.56 11.29 16.08
CA ILE A 652 11.90 11.01 14.68
C ILE A 652 10.69 10.48 13.89
N PRO A 653 9.90 9.50 14.38
CA PRO A 653 8.68 9.06 13.70
C PRO A 653 7.67 10.18 13.48
N GLY A 654 7.51 11.09 14.45
CA GLY A 654 6.60 12.22 14.33
C GLY A 654 7.04 13.25 13.29
N LEU A 655 8.35 13.54 13.21
CA LEU A 655 8.89 14.42 12.18
C LEU A 655 8.74 13.83 10.78
N ILE A 656 8.97 12.51 10.62
CA ILE A 656 8.75 11.79 9.36
C ILE A 656 7.28 11.88 8.96
N ASN A 657 6.37 11.49 9.85
CA ASN A 657 4.93 11.52 9.60
C ASN A 657 4.46 12.93 9.22
N LYS A 658 4.90 13.95 9.94
CA LYS A 658 4.56 15.34 9.63
C LYS A 658 5.05 15.74 8.25
N SER A 659 6.32 15.48 7.94
CA SER A 659 6.91 15.90 6.67
C SER A 659 6.26 15.21 5.47
N MET A 660 5.92 13.92 5.62
CA MET A 660 5.16 13.19 4.61
C MET A 660 3.74 13.74 4.46
N LEU A 661 2.99 13.93 5.56
CA LEU A 661 1.63 14.48 5.50
C LEU A 661 1.61 15.89 4.88
N ASP A 662 2.59 16.74 5.20
CA ASP A 662 2.72 18.09 4.62
C ASP A 662 2.97 18.03 3.10
N THR A 663 3.53 16.93 2.61
CA THR A 663 3.82 16.73 1.19
C THR A 663 2.60 16.22 0.42
N ILE A 664 1.79 15.32 1.02
CA ILE A 664 0.74 14.58 0.31
C ILE A 664 -0.69 15.03 0.64
N SER A 665 -0.91 15.69 1.79
CA SER A 665 -2.25 16.08 2.24
C SER A 665 -2.63 17.45 1.68
N SER A 666 -3.41 17.47 0.61
CA SER A 666 -3.84 18.70 -0.06
C SER A 666 -5.31 19.04 0.17
N ASN A 667 -6.17 18.03 0.42
CA ASN A 667 -7.61 18.21 0.61
C ASN A 667 -8.11 17.60 1.94
N ALA A 668 -7.20 17.36 2.88
CA ALA A 668 -7.52 16.77 4.17
C ALA A 668 -8.54 17.63 4.94
N VAL A 669 -9.69 17.03 5.25
CA VAL A 669 -10.78 17.66 6.02
C VAL A 669 -10.97 16.95 7.36
N ARG A 670 -11.74 17.59 8.25
CA ARG A 670 -12.21 16.92 9.46
C ARG A 670 -13.12 15.76 9.03
N ILE A 671 -12.87 14.56 9.54
CA ILE A 671 -13.74 13.41 9.33
C ILE A 671 -15.13 13.82 9.84
N GLN A 672 -16.15 13.61 9.00
CA GLN A 672 -17.51 14.04 9.31
C GLN A 672 -18.14 13.09 10.33
N GLN A 673 -18.93 13.66 11.24
CA GLN A 673 -19.68 12.86 12.20
C GLN A 673 -20.79 12.09 11.47
N PRO A 674 -20.86 10.76 11.57
CA PRO A 674 -21.97 10.00 11.03
C PRO A 674 -23.23 10.15 11.89
N ASP A 675 -24.38 9.81 11.30
CA ASP A 675 -25.64 9.70 12.04
C ASP A 675 -25.57 8.65 13.15
N GLY A 676 -26.48 8.72 14.13
CA GLY A 676 -26.55 7.75 15.23
C GLY A 676 -25.48 7.96 16.31
N ILE A 677 -24.95 9.17 16.44
CA ILE A 677 -24.13 9.62 17.57
C ILE A 677 -24.88 10.67 18.38
N SER A 678 -24.91 10.48 19.69
CA SER A 678 -25.45 11.43 20.67
C SER A 678 -24.34 11.92 21.60
N SER A 679 -24.61 13.00 22.34
CA SER A 679 -23.67 13.46 23.36
C SER A 679 -24.00 12.84 24.72
N TYR A 680 -22.97 12.51 25.50
CA TYR A 680 -23.13 12.02 26.86
C TYR A 680 -21.94 12.45 27.73
N GLY A 681 -22.20 13.09 28.88
CA GLY A 681 -21.14 13.47 29.83
C GLY A 681 -20.06 14.38 29.27
N GLY A 682 -20.41 15.24 28.30
CA GLY A 682 -19.47 16.09 27.58
C GLY A 682 -18.66 15.40 26.47
N GLY A 683 -18.87 14.10 26.23
CA GLY A 683 -18.30 13.32 25.14
C GLY A 683 -19.35 12.81 24.15
N LEU A 684 -19.00 11.75 23.42
CA LEU A 684 -19.81 11.11 22.39
C LEU A 684 -20.21 9.70 22.84
N ILE A 685 -21.41 9.26 22.43
CA ILE A 685 -21.90 7.90 22.60
C ILE A 685 -22.73 7.52 21.37
N LYS A 686 -22.75 6.24 20.97
CA LYS A 686 -23.71 5.80 19.95
C LYS A 686 -25.13 5.95 20.49
N THR A 687 -26.04 6.48 19.67
CA THR A 687 -27.41 6.80 20.08
C THR A 687 -28.17 5.58 20.60
N GLU A 688 -27.92 4.38 20.04
CA GLU A 688 -28.52 3.13 20.50
C GLU A 688 -28.18 2.77 21.96
N TRP A 689 -27.04 3.27 22.48
CA TRP A 689 -26.60 3.04 23.86
C TRP A 689 -27.05 4.13 24.82
N LEU A 690 -27.60 5.25 24.32
CA LEU A 690 -27.94 6.42 25.12
C LEU A 690 -28.88 6.05 26.28
N SER A 691 -29.87 5.20 26.02
CA SER A 691 -30.85 4.80 27.04
C SER A 691 -30.30 3.92 28.17
N SER A 692 -29.06 3.48 28.04
CA SER A 692 -28.35 2.67 29.04
C SER A 692 -27.05 3.32 29.50
N ALA A 693 -26.80 4.56 29.06
CA ALA A 693 -25.51 5.21 29.20
C ALA A 693 -25.08 5.33 30.67
N ALA A 694 -26.00 5.67 31.58
CA ALA A 694 -25.73 5.78 33.02
C ALA A 694 -25.18 4.50 33.65
N LYS A 695 -25.58 3.33 33.15
CA LYS A 695 -25.11 2.02 33.66
C LYS A 695 -23.68 1.74 33.22
N ASN A 696 -23.39 2.00 31.96
CA ASN A 696 -22.13 1.61 31.32
C ASN A 696 -21.14 2.76 31.20
N ASN A 697 -21.41 3.95 31.76
CA ASN A 697 -20.55 5.12 31.64
C ASN A 697 -20.60 6.00 32.91
N PRO A 698 -19.85 5.64 33.97
CA PRO A 698 -19.76 6.45 35.17
C PRO A 698 -19.15 7.83 34.86
N MET A 699 -19.64 8.84 35.58
CA MET A 699 -19.20 10.23 35.49
C MET A 699 -18.62 10.73 36.82
N THR A 700 -17.82 11.79 36.78
CA THR A 700 -17.51 12.62 37.96
C THR A 700 -18.64 13.65 38.18
N GLU A 701 -18.73 14.20 39.40
CA GLU A 701 -19.61 15.36 39.66
C GLU A 701 -19.28 16.54 38.73
N GLU A 702 -18.01 16.74 38.41
CA GLU A 702 -17.55 17.75 37.45
C GLU A 702 -18.12 17.49 36.04
N ASN A 703 -18.06 16.26 35.53
CA ASN A 703 -18.61 15.91 34.21
C ASN A 703 -20.14 16.07 34.17
N ALA A 704 -20.83 15.70 35.24
CA ALA A 704 -22.28 15.90 35.36
C ALA A 704 -22.62 17.40 35.35
N ASN A 705 -21.91 18.22 36.10
CA ASN A 705 -22.12 19.68 36.16
C ASN A 705 -21.79 20.38 34.83
N VAL A 706 -20.72 19.98 34.14
CA VAL A 706 -20.39 20.48 32.78
C VAL A 706 -21.51 20.16 31.79
N THR A 707 -22.20 19.03 31.97
CA THR A 707 -23.26 18.65 31.07
C THR A 707 -24.54 19.46 31.31
N SER A 708 -24.87 19.71 32.58
CA SER A 708 -25.95 20.63 32.95
C SER A 708 -25.70 22.07 32.47
N SER A 709 -24.47 22.58 32.56
CA SER A 709 -24.14 23.93 32.08
C SER A 709 -24.18 24.04 30.55
N LYS A 710 -23.87 22.97 29.82
CA LYS A 710 -24.06 22.92 28.36
C LYS A 710 -25.53 22.90 27.96
N LEU A 711 -26.39 22.17 28.69
CA LEU A 711 -27.84 22.22 28.46
C LEU A 711 -28.37 23.63 28.74
N GLU A 712 -27.91 24.27 29.82
CA GLU A 712 -28.24 25.67 30.12
C GLU A 712 -27.80 26.62 29.00
N ALA A 713 -26.58 26.50 28.48
CA ALA A 713 -26.10 27.30 27.36
C ALA A 713 -26.88 27.05 26.06
N ALA A 714 -27.27 25.80 25.78
CA ALA A 714 -28.10 25.45 24.63
C ALA A 714 -29.52 26.05 24.77
N ILE A 715 -30.09 26.03 25.98
CA ILE A 715 -31.35 26.71 26.30
C ILE A 715 -31.21 28.21 26.06
N SER A 716 -30.16 28.85 26.58
CA SER A 716 -29.91 30.28 26.34
C SER A 716 -29.74 30.62 24.87
N SER A 717 -29.07 29.73 24.10
CA SER A 717 -28.88 29.93 22.66
C SER A 717 -30.19 29.81 21.89
N ALA A 718 -31.02 28.81 22.20
CA ALA A 718 -32.34 28.63 21.61
C ALA A 718 -33.30 29.77 21.98
N GLU A 719 -33.23 30.29 23.21
CA GLU A 719 -33.99 31.46 23.68
C GLU A 719 -33.60 32.74 22.93
N GLY A 720 -32.37 32.83 22.44
CA GLY A 720 -31.89 33.95 21.63
C GLY A 720 -32.38 33.96 20.18
N MET A 721 -33.07 32.91 19.71
CA MET A 721 -33.53 32.79 18.33
C MET A 721 -34.91 33.42 18.13
N ASN A 722 -35.04 34.33 17.17
CA ASN A 722 -36.30 35.03 16.89
C ASN A 722 -37.21 34.22 15.96
N ALA A 723 -38.46 34.01 16.36
CA ALA A 723 -39.49 33.31 15.58
C ALA A 723 -39.72 33.94 14.19
N ASP A 724 -39.48 35.25 14.07
CA ASP A 724 -39.73 35.97 12.82
C ASP A 724 -38.75 35.63 11.70
N ASP A 725 -37.55 35.13 12.04
CA ASP A 725 -36.48 34.83 11.08
C ASP A 725 -36.63 33.47 10.39
N TYR A 726 -37.49 32.59 10.92
CA TYR A 726 -37.58 31.18 10.53
C TYR A 726 -39.00 30.74 10.17
N THR A 727 -39.13 29.70 9.34
CA THR A 727 -40.45 29.14 9.00
C THR A 727 -41.19 28.68 10.25
N ALA A 728 -42.52 28.81 10.24
CA ALA A 728 -43.36 28.44 11.38
C ALA A 728 -43.14 26.97 11.80
N ASP A 729 -43.00 26.08 10.83
CA ASP A 729 -42.81 24.64 11.07
C ASP A 729 -41.46 24.32 11.71
N SER A 730 -40.36 24.92 11.22
CA SER A 730 -39.04 24.69 11.81
C SER A 730 -38.92 25.31 13.20
N TYR A 731 -39.53 26.48 13.42
CA TYR A 731 -39.50 27.15 14.72
C TYR A 731 -40.41 26.46 15.76
N ALA A 732 -41.53 25.87 15.34
CA ALA A 732 -42.38 25.08 16.24
C ALA A 732 -41.62 23.87 16.82
N LYS A 733 -40.80 23.19 16.02
CA LYS A 733 -39.94 22.08 16.48
C LYS A 733 -38.87 22.55 17.47
N LEU A 734 -38.26 23.71 17.23
CA LEU A 734 -37.35 24.33 18.20
C LEU A 734 -38.06 24.61 19.54
N LYS A 735 -39.26 25.17 19.50
CA LYS A 735 -40.03 25.48 20.70
C LYS A 735 -40.38 24.24 21.51
N GLU A 736 -40.79 23.16 20.84
CA GLU A 736 -41.08 21.88 21.49
C GLU A 736 -39.84 21.30 22.19
N ALA A 737 -38.69 21.31 21.52
CA ALA A 737 -37.42 20.87 22.09
C ALA A 737 -36.97 21.76 23.26
N LEU A 738 -37.17 23.09 23.16
CA LEU A 738 -36.83 24.05 24.21
C LEU A 738 -37.69 23.84 25.47
N ASP A 739 -38.99 23.62 25.30
CA ASP A 739 -39.89 23.37 26.42
C ASP A 739 -39.58 22.02 27.10
N ALA A 740 -39.23 20.99 26.33
CA ALA A 740 -38.74 19.72 26.87
C ALA A 740 -37.43 19.90 27.66
N ALA A 741 -36.48 20.67 27.12
CA ALA A 741 -35.20 20.96 27.75
C ALA A 741 -35.35 21.72 29.09
N ARG A 742 -36.23 22.72 29.13
CA ARG A 742 -36.54 23.44 30.38
C ARG A 742 -37.14 22.54 31.45
N LYS A 743 -38.04 21.62 31.08
CA LYS A 743 -38.63 20.65 32.02
C LYS A 743 -37.57 19.74 32.63
N VAL A 744 -36.60 19.31 31.83
CA VAL A 744 -35.48 18.52 32.32
C VAL A 744 -34.59 19.33 33.25
N MET A 745 -34.25 20.58 32.92
CA MET A 745 -33.47 21.46 33.80
C MET A 745 -34.15 21.78 35.14
N GLN A 746 -35.48 21.86 35.16
CA GLN A 746 -36.25 22.12 36.37
C GLN A 746 -36.43 20.88 37.25
N ASN A 747 -36.21 19.68 36.71
CA ASN A 747 -36.31 18.43 37.46
C ASN A 747 -34.99 18.17 38.19
N SER A 748 -34.94 18.46 39.49
CA SER A 748 -33.78 18.19 40.36
C SER A 748 -33.40 16.70 40.47
N SER A 749 -34.26 15.80 39.98
CA SER A 749 -34.03 14.37 39.92
C SER A 749 -33.86 13.86 38.49
N ALA A 750 -33.68 14.76 37.51
CA ALA A 750 -33.41 14.38 36.13
C ALA A 750 -32.15 13.51 36.06
N THR A 751 -32.26 12.39 35.35
CA THR A 751 -31.09 11.56 35.08
C THR A 751 -30.21 12.26 34.06
N GLN A 752 -28.92 11.93 34.06
CA GLN A 752 -27.97 12.48 33.09
C GLN A 752 -28.36 12.15 31.64
N GLU A 753 -28.99 10.99 31.43
CA GLU A 753 -29.59 10.59 30.16
C GLU A 753 -30.71 11.54 29.71
N GLN A 754 -31.56 11.99 30.63
CA GLN A 754 -32.61 12.98 30.34
C GLN A 754 -32.02 14.34 29.98
N ILE A 755 -30.97 14.77 30.70
CA ILE A 755 -30.23 16.03 30.45
C ILE A 755 -29.58 16.01 29.05
N ASP A 756 -28.91 14.91 28.71
CA ASP A 756 -28.25 14.76 27.41
C ASP A 756 -29.24 14.65 26.25
N ALA A 757 -30.31 13.86 26.41
CA ALA A 757 -31.35 13.76 25.40
C ALA A 757 -32.05 15.11 25.14
N ALA A 758 -32.33 15.87 26.20
CA ALA A 758 -32.86 17.22 26.09
C ALA A 758 -31.93 18.16 25.34
N ARG A 759 -30.62 18.13 25.65
CA ARG A 759 -29.62 18.97 24.99
C ARG A 759 -29.50 18.63 23.50
N SER A 760 -29.32 17.35 23.18
CA SER A 760 -29.16 16.92 21.79
C SER A 760 -30.41 17.16 20.94
N ALA A 761 -31.61 16.96 21.50
CA ALA A 761 -32.85 17.30 20.81
C ALA A 761 -32.94 18.81 20.52
N LEU A 762 -32.57 19.65 21.49
CA LEU A 762 -32.55 21.11 21.33
C LEU A 762 -31.52 21.57 20.30
N GLU A 763 -30.30 21.05 20.35
CA GLU A 763 -29.25 21.34 19.37
C GLU A 763 -29.64 20.91 17.94
N SER A 764 -30.26 19.74 17.80
CA SER A 764 -30.76 19.26 16.51
C SER A 764 -31.89 20.15 15.97
N ALA A 765 -32.79 20.60 16.85
CA ALA A 765 -33.87 21.50 16.46
C ALA A 765 -33.36 22.90 16.06
N MET A 766 -32.31 23.39 16.71
CA MET A 766 -31.60 24.62 16.32
C MET A 766 -30.94 24.48 14.94
N GLN A 767 -30.29 23.34 14.65
CA GLN A 767 -29.69 23.07 13.34
C GLN A 767 -30.73 22.87 12.23
N GLY A 768 -31.90 22.33 12.58
CA GLY A 768 -33.02 22.11 11.67
C GLY A 768 -33.87 23.35 11.37
N LEU A 769 -33.46 24.54 11.82
CA LEU A 769 -34.14 25.79 11.51
C LEU A 769 -34.02 26.16 10.03
N VAL A 770 -35.15 26.49 9.42
CA VAL A 770 -35.22 26.96 8.02
C VAL A 770 -35.56 28.44 8.04
N LYS A 771 -34.69 29.29 7.48
CA LYS A 771 -34.95 30.73 7.40
C LYS A 771 -36.15 31.01 6.48
N LYS A 772 -36.98 32.02 6.80
CA LYS A 772 -37.98 32.52 5.85
C LYS A 772 -37.26 33.10 4.62
N GLU A 773 -37.75 32.84 3.42
CA GLU A 773 -37.19 33.45 2.21
C GLU A 773 -37.32 34.98 2.29
N GLU A 774 -36.22 35.71 2.06
CA GLU A 774 -36.29 37.15 1.86
C GLU A 774 -36.99 37.44 0.53
N THR A 775 -38.12 38.14 0.55
CA THR A 775 -38.67 38.75 -0.68
C THR A 775 -37.61 39.65 -1.32
N PRO A 776 -37.33 39.52 -2.64
CA PRO A 776 -36.37 40.37 -3.32
C PRO A 776 -36.73 41.86 -3.13
N LYS A 777 -35.72 42.69 -2.80
CA LYS A 777 -35.89 44.16 -2.88
C LYS A 777 -36.26 44.54 -4.31
N THR A 778 -37.43 45.13 -4.50
CA THR A 778 -37.87 45.72 -5.77
C THR A 778 -36.99 46.90 -6.15
N ASP A 779 -36.59 47.01 -7.42
CA ASP A 779 -35.78 48.11 -7.95
C ASP A 779 -36.65 49.34 -8.22
N THR A 780 -36.47 50.39 -7.41
CA THR A 780 -37.21 51.66 -7.49
C THR A 780 -36.45 52.76 -8.22
N SER A 781 -35.27 52.47 -8.76
CA SER A 781 -34.39 53.47 -9.38
C SER A 781 -35.06 54.15 -10.57
N ALA A 782 -35.69 53.38 -11.47
CA ALA A 782 -36.37 53.89 -12.64
C ALA A 782 -37.56 54.81 -12.31
N LEU A 783 -38.36 54.45 -11.31
CA LEU A 783 -39.47 55.26 -10.83
C LEU A 783 -39.00 56.57 -10.21
N SER A 784 -37.93 56.51 -9.40
CA SER A 784 -37.33 57.69 -8.78
C SER A 784 -36.76 58.65 -9.84
N SER A 785 -36.10 58.12 -10.86
CA SER A 785 -35.61 58.89 -12.00
C SER A 785 -36.75 59.52 -12.80
N ALA A 786 -37.81 58.77 -13.11
CA ALA A 786 -38.97 59.28 -13.85
C ALA A 786 -39.69 60.41 -13.07
N LEU A 787 -39.88 60.26 -11.75
CA LEU A 787 -40.46 61.29 -10.88
C LEU A 787 -39.63 62.58 -10.87
N ASN A 788 -38.30 62.46 -10.80
CA ASN A 788 -37.39 63.61 -10.86
C ASN A 788 -37.44 64.30 -12.22
N SER A 789 -37.39 63.54 -13.31
CA SER A 789 -37.48 64.10 -14.67
C SER A 789 -38.82 64.79 -14.92
N ALA A 790 -39.91 64.25 -14.39
CA ALA A 790 -41.26 64.78 -14.58
C ALA A 790 -41.45 66.21 -14.00
N GLN A 791 -40.66 66.61 -12.99
CA GLN A 791 -40.71 67.96 -12.43
C GLN A 791 -40.37 69.05 -13.45
N GLY A 792 -39.59 68.72 -14.50
CA GLY A 792 -39.27 69.67 -15.58
C GLY A 792 -40.46 70.03 -16.48
N TYR A 793 -41.59 69.32 -16.35
CA TYR A 793 -42.72 69.38 -17.29
C TYR A 793 -44.05 69.83 -16.64
N VAL A 794 -44.01 70.32 -15.40
CA VAL A 794 -45.21 70.76 -14.66
C VAL A 794 -45.52 72.26 -14.80
N ASP A 795 -44.82 72.97 -15.67
CA ASP A 795 -45.00 74.40 -15.91
C ASP A 795 -46.14 74.66 -16.92
N THR A 796 -47.29 75.12 -16.43
CA THR A 796 -48.48 75.41 -17.24
C THR A 796 -48.33 76.60 -18.18
N THR A 797 -47.24 77.36 -18.10
CA THR A 797 -46.91 78.40 -19.08
C THR A 797 -46.22 77.83 -20.33
N LYS A 798 -45.66 76.62 -20.21
CA LYS A 798 -44.93 75.92 -21.28
C LYS A 798 -45.70 74.74 -21.86
N TYR A 799 -46.54 74.08 -21.07
CA TYR A 799 -47.31 72.90 -21.48
C TYR A 799 -48.80 73.09 -21.18
N GLN A 800 -49.67 72.48 -22.00
CA GLN A 800 -51.12 72.65 -21.83
C GLN A 800 -51.57 72.20 -20.43
N SER A 801 -52.46 72.99 -19.82
CA SER A 801 -52.84 72.82 -18.41
C SER A 801 -53.50 71.48 -18.11
N ASP A 802 -54.23 70.89 -19.07
CA ASP A 802 -54.82 69.56 -18.94
C ASP A 802 -53.76 68.44 -18.94
N LYS A 803 -52.70 68.57 -19.74
CA LYS A 803 -51.57 67.63 -19.79
C LYS A 803 -50.72 67.72 -18.52
N VAL A 804 -50.48 68.94 -18.03
CA VAL A 804 -49.80 69.17 -16.76
C VAL A 804 -50.60 68.58 -15.59
N ALA A 805 -51.92 68.74 -15.57
CA ALA A 805 -52.76 68.14 -14.53
C ALA A 805 -52.71 66.61 -14.54
N ALA A 806 -52.73 65.99 -15.73
CA ALA A 806 -52.56 64.54 -15.87
C ALA A 806 -51.17 64.06 -15.40
N LEU A 807 -50.11 64.82 -15.73
CA LEU A 807 -48.76 64.54 -15.26
C LEU A 807 -48.64 64.67 -13.73
N GLN A 808 -49.23 65.70 -13.13
CA GLN A 808 -49.25 65.85 -11.67
C GLN A 808 -49.98 64.69 -10.99
N SER A 809 -51.07 64.19 -11.56
CA SER A 809 -51.77 63.00 -11.05
C SER A 809 -50.90 61.73 -11.15
N ALA A 810 -50.15 61.56 -12.25
CA ALA A 810 -49.20 60.45 -12.41
C ALA A 810 -48.03 60.55 -11.42
N ILE A 811 -47.50 61.76 -11.17
CA ILE A 811 -46.46 62.01 -10.17
C ILE A 811 -46.96 61.66 -8.76
N SER A 812 -48.17 62.09 -8.39
CA SER A 812 -48.77 61.75 -7.09
C SER A 812 -48.92 60.25 -6.91
N SER A 813 -49.42 59.55 -7.94
CA SER A 813 -49.58 58.09 -7.91
C SER A 813 -48.23 57.38 -7.82
N GLY A 814 -47.22 57.82 -8.57
CA GLY A 814 -45.87 57.27 -8.50
C GLY A 814 -45.20 57.49 -7.15
N ASN A 815 -45.39 58.66 -6.51
CA ASN A 815 -44.91 58.90 -5.15
C ASN A 815 -45.58 57.97 -4.12
N SER A 816 -46.88 57.67 -4.28
CA SER A 816 -47.57 56.70 -3.43
C SER A 816 -47.04 55.28 -3.61
N VAL A 817 -46.75 54.86 -4.84
CA VAL A 817 -46.13 53.56 -5.14
C VAL A 817 -44.72 53.49 -4.54
N LEU A 818 -43.92 54.55 -4.67
CA LEU A 818 -42.56 54.62 -4.11
C LEU A 818 -42.54 54.61 -2.59
N ALA A 819 -43.56 55.19 -1.94
CA ALA A 819 -43.69 55.22 -0.48
C ALA A 819 -44.21 53.90 0.12
N ASN A 820 -44.90 53.07 -0.67
CA ASN A 820 -45.40 51.78 -0.22
C ASN A 820 -44.31 50.70 -0.34
N LYS A 821 -43.82 50.23 0.81
CA LYS A 821 -42.78 49.20 0.90
C LYS A 821 -43.23 47.81 0.41
N GLU A 822 -44.52 47.62 0.17
CA GLU A 822 -45.10 46.38 -0.36
C GLU A 822 -45.41 46.47 -1.86
N SER A 823 -45.09 47.58 -2.54
CA SER A 823 -45.31 47.70 -3.98
C SER A 823 -44.55 46.62 -4.76
N THR A 824 -45.23 45.93 -5.67
CA THR A 824 -44.60 44.93 -6.55
C THR A 824 -43.77 45.60 -7.64
N GLN A 825 -42.80 44.88 -8.22
CA GLN A 825 -42.02 45.40 -9.36
C GLN A 825 -42.94 45.81 -10.53
N GLU A 826 -44.02 45.07 -10.76
CA GLU A 826 -45.02 45.40 -11.80
C GLU A 826 -45.75 46.73 -11.50
N GLN A 827 -46.06 47.01 -10.24
CA GLN A 827 -46.65 48.29 -9.83
C GLN A 827 -45.67 49.46 -9.99
N ILE A 828 -44.38 49.22 -9.69
CA ILE A 828 -43.30 50.21 -9.86
C ILE A 828 -43.07 50.50 -11.35
N ASP A 829 -43.02 49.47 -12.19
CA ASP A 829 -42.84 49.60 -13.64
C ASP A 829 -44.04 50.28 -14.29
N ALA A 830 -45.26 49.94 -13.88
CA ALA A 830 -46.50 50.58 -14.36
C ALA A 830 -46.56 52.07 -13.98
N ALA A 831 -46.19 52.43 -12.74
CA ALA A 831 -46.11 53.83 -12.31
C ALA A 831 -45.05 54.61 -13.10
N THR A 832 -43.88 53.99 -13.35
CA THR A 832 -42.80 54.57 -14.16
C THR A 832 -43.28 54.84 -15.59
N ALA A 833 -43.94 53.86 -16.21
CA ALA A 833 -44.49 53.98 -17.55
C ALA A 833 -45.58 55.07 -17.65
N ALA A 834 -46.46 55.16 -16.65
CA ALA A 834 -47.51 56.18 -16.59
C ALA A 834 -46.92 57.61 -16.52
N ILE A 835 -45.90 57.81 -15.68
CA ILE A 835 -45.20 59.10 -15.58
C ILE A 835 -44.51 59.45 -16.90
N ASN A 836 -43.74 58.51 -17.48
CA ASN A 836 -43.06 58.76 -18.75
C ASN A 836 -44.04 59.08 -19.89
N THR A 837 -45.18 58.39 -19.93
CA THR A 837 -46.25 58.66 -20.90
C THR A 837 -46.84 60.05 -20.70
N ALA A 838 -47.12 60.45 -19.46
CA ALA A 838 -47.64 61.78 -19.16
C ALA A 838 -46.62 62.89 -19.50
N VAL A 839 -45.34 62.67 -19.28
CA VAL A 839 -44.26 63.58 -19.69
C VAL A 839 -44.24 63.73 -21.22
N GLN A 840 -44.31 62.62 -21.97
CA GLN A 840 -44.36 62.66 -23.43
C GLN A 840 -45.61 63.40 -23.95
N ASN A 841 -46.74 63.28 -23.28
CA ASN A 841 -47.95 64.03 -23.61
C ASN A 841 -47.81 65.54 -23.37
N CYS A 842 -47.06 65.95 -22.34
CA CYS A 842 -46.69 67.37 -22.17
C CYS A 842 -45.78 67.83 -23.31
N ILE A 843 -44.70 67.09 -23.61
CA ILE A 843 -43.71 67.44 -24.64
C ILE A 843 -44.35 67.59 -26.02
N SER A 844 -45.26 66.69 -26.38
CA SER A 844 -45.94 66.69 -27.69
C SER A 844 -47.02 67.77 -27.83
N SER A 845 -47.35 68.50 -26.75
CA SER A 845 -48.41 69.52 -26.71
C SER A 845 -47.97 70.81 -25.99
N PRO A 846 -46.93 71.54 -26.48
CA PRO A 846 -46.50 72.79 -25.85
C PRO A 846 -47.52 73.93 -26.05
N VAL A 847 -47.52 74.90 -25.14
CA VAL A 847 -48.36 76.11 -25.25
C VAL A 847 -47.81 76.99 -26.39
N GLN A 848 -48.63 77.31 -27.39
CA GLN A 848 -48.25 78.25 -28.44
C GLN A 848 -48.28 79.69 -27.89
N THR A 849 -47.14 80.38 -27.91
CA THR A 849 -47.05 81.81 -27.56
C THR A 849 -47.15 82.67 -28.82
N THR A 850 -48.13 83.57 -28.87
CA THR A 850 -48.17 84.71 -29.80
C THR A 850 -47.39 85.88 -29.19
N PRO A 851 -46.47 86.55 -29.91
CA PRO A 851 -45.66 87.64 -29.35
C PRO A 851 -46.35 89.01 -29.45
N PRO A 852 -46.20 89.86 -28.41
CA PRO A 852 -46.09 91.32 -28.58
C PRO A 852 -44.88 91.85 -27.80
N ASP A 853 -43.91 92.49 -28.45
CA ASP A 853 -43.83 93.88 -28.93
C ASP A 853 -42.94 94.72 -27.99
N THR A 854 -42.05 95.47 -28.63
CA THR A 854 -40.80 96.03 -28.12
C THR A 854 -40.98 97.27 -27.25
N GLY A 855 -40.15 97.43 -26.21
CA GLY A 855 -40.12 98.65 -25.39
C GLY A 855 -38.97 98.73 -24.38
N THR A 856 -37.79 99.09 -24.89
CA THR A 856 -36.74 99.95 -24.30
C THR A 856 -36.56 100.08 -22.77
N GLY A 857 -35.29 99.92 -22.33
CA GLY A 857 -34.65 100.95 -21.48
C GLY A 857 -33.79 100.49 -20.29
N GLY A 858 -32.46 100.70 -20.39
CA GLY A 858 -31.55 101.13 -19.30
C GLY A 858 -30.99 100.05 -18.37
N ASP A 859 -29.70 99.70 -18.44
CA ASP A 859 -28.58 100.29 -17.67
C ASP A 859 -28.60 99.88 -16.17
N THR A 860 -27.56 99.36 -15.51
CA THR A 860 -26.09 99.36 -15.73
C THR A 860 -25.44 98.30 -14.81
N ASN A 861 -24.25 97.82 -15.21
CA ASN A 861 -23.02 97.51 -14.42
C ASN A 861 -23.09 96.72 -13.11
N ASN A 862 -22.10 95.97 -12.66
CA ASN A 862 -20.74 95.48 -13.02
C ASN A 862 -20.46 94.51 -11.84
N GLY A 863 -19.63 93.48 -11.87
CA GLY A 863 -18.57 93.00 -12.74
C GLY A 863 -17.97 91.78 -11.99
N THR A 864 -17.47 90.78 -12.71
CA THR A 864 -16.03 90.45 -12.82
C THR A 864 -15.38 90.00 -11.48
N THR A 865 -14.67 88.87 -11.36
CA THR A 865 -13.95 88.06 -12.36
C THR A 865 -13.27 86.85 -11.67
N THR A 866 -13.08 85.79 -12.48
CA THR A 866 -11.90 84.90 -12.59
C THR A 866 -11.55 83.86 -11.51
N THR A 867 -11.92 82.59 -11.79
CA THR A 867 -11.07 81.45 -12.30
C THR A 867 -9.55 81.44 -12.03
N PRO A 868 -8.82 80.32 -12.25
CA PRO A 868 -9.11 78.89 -12.00
C PRO A 868 -7.86 78.06 -11.53
N ASN A 869 -8.07 76.74 -11.43
CA ASN A 869 -7.12 75.66 -11.80
C ASN A 869 -6.21 75.03 -10.70
N PRO A 870 -5.61 73.84 -10.94
CA PRO A 870 -6.15 72.57 -10.41
C PRO A 870 -5.04 71.64 -9.86
N ASP A 871 -5.41 70.35 -9.72
CA ASP A 871 -4.55 69.16 -9.78
C ASP A 871 -4.00 68.59 -8.46
N GLY A 872 -3.87 67.26 -8.45
CA GLY A 872 -2.82 66.59 -7.70
C GLY A 872 -3.22 65.69 -6.53
N SER A 873 -3.65 64.47 -6.85
CA SER A 873 -3.16 63.18 -6.30
C SER A 873 -2.94 62.96 -4.79
N GLN A 874 -3.55 61.86 -4.33
CA GLN A 874 -3.01 60.78 -3.47
C GLN A 874 -2.35 61.08 -2.12
N ASN A 875 -2.93 60.47 -1.08
CA ASN A 875 -2.34 59.65 0.01
C ASN A 875 -3.46 59.52 1.07
N THR A 876 -3.68 58.49 1.89
CA THR A 876 -2.94 57.33 2.39
C THR A 876 -3.79 56.77 3.55
N GLN A 877 -3.60 55.49 3.86
CA GLN A 877 -3.56 54.92 5.22
C GLN A 877 -4.80 54.97 6.13
N GLY A 878 -5.07 53.78 6.68
CA GLY A 878 -4.79 53.59 8.10
C GLY A 878 -5.96 53.04 8.91
N GLY A 879 -5.73 51.90 9.57
CA GLY A 879 -6.59 51.34 10.61
C GLY A 879 -6.54 49.83 10.62
#